data_AF-B8ATS0-F1
#
_entry.id   AF-B8ATS0-F1
#
_cell.length_a   1.000
_cell.length_b   1.000
_cell.length_c   1.000
_cell.angle_alpha   90.00
_cell.angle_beta   90.00
_cell.angle_gamma   90.00
#
_symmetry.space_group_name_H-M   'P 1'
#
loop_
_entity.id
_entity.type
_entity.pdbx_description
1 polymer ?
#
loop_
_entity_poly.entity_id
_entity_poly.type
_entity_poly.pdbx_seq_one_letter_code
_entity_poly.pdbx_strand_id
1 'polypeptide(L)'
;MSPPPPPPPPRVVICVGDVHGYISKLESLWANLQSALPPDAFATALVVFLGDYCDRGPSTREVIDFLLALPSRHPAQRHAFLCGNHDLAFAAFVGALPPPPDGTPFSSTWGEYIQNEENEGWYRGPGHEGMHCQGRRWGGIMKEKRNPKRGSSYMGSIYDARPTFESYGVAHGSPGGVVSCAGAPGKVLVPGGGSDDLLSSAEPDVETQEQPEESQIPDDNKVKPFEEEEEIPSVAEASIKVVAEDKLESSEVIQDIEENVTEGVIKDADEPTVEDKPRVIPPPGDGQKIYQIDPMLEGFRNHLDYRYSEYKRMRAAIDQHEGGLDAFSRGYEKLGFTRSAEGITYREWAPGAQSAALVGDFNNWNPNADTMTRNEYGVWEISLPNNADGSPAIPHGSRVKIRMDTPSGVKDSIPAWIKFAVQAPGEIPYNGIYYDPPEEEKYVFQHPQPKRPNSLRIYESHIGMSSPEPKINTYANFRDEVLPRIKKLGYNAVQIMAIQEHSYYASFGYHVTNFFAPSSRFGTPEDLKSLIDKAHELGLLVLMDIVHSHASNNTLDGLNGFDGTDTHYFHGGPRGHHWMWDSRLFNYGSWEVLRYLLSNARWWLEEYKFDGFRFDGVTSMMYTHHGLQVAFTGNYGEYFGFATDVDAVVYLMLVNDLIHGLYPEAVAIGEDVSGMPTFCIPVQDGGVGFDYRLHMAVPDKWIELLKQSDEYWKMGDIVHTLTNRRWSEKCVTYAESHDQALVGDKTIAFWLMDKDMYDFMALDRPSTPRIDRGIALHKMIRLVTMGLGGEGYLNFMGNEFGHPEWIDFPRGPQSLPNGSVLPGNNYSFDKCRRRFDLGDADYLRYHGMQEFDQAMQHLEEKYGFMTSEHQYISRKHEEDKVIIFERGDLVFVFNFHWSNSYFDYRVGCLKPGKYKIVLDSDDGLFGGFSRLDHDAEYFTADWPHDNRPCSFSVYTPSRTAVVYALTED
;
A
#
# COMPACT_ATOMS: atom_id res chain seq x y z
N MET A 1 0.80 43.55 -38.33
CA MET A 1 -0.25 42.54 -38.07
C MET A 1 -1.34 43.20 -37.25
N SER A 2 -2.61 42.84 -37.43
CA SER A 2 -3.66 43.24 -36.48
C SER A 2 -3.44 42.52 -35.15
N PRO A 3 -3.86 43.08 -33.99
CA PRO A 3 -3.91 42.32 -32.75
C PRO A 3 -4.86 41.11 -32.93
N PRO A 4 -4.61 39.99 -32.23
CA PRO A 4 -5.53 38.87 -32.23
C PRO A 4 -6.90 39.31 -31.66
N PRO A 5 -8.02 38.72 -32.10
CA PRO A 5 -9.30 38.96 -31.46
C PRO A 5 -9.22 38.55 -29.98
N PRO A 6 -9.94 39.25 -29.07
CA PRO A 6 -9.99 38.83 -27.68
C PRO A 6 -10.56 37.40 -27.57
N PRO A 7 -10.11 36.59 -26.60
CA PRO A 7 -10.66 35.26 -26.40
C PRO A 7 -12.18 35.34 -26.16
N PRO A 8 -12.96 34.35 -26.61
CA PRO A 8 -14.38 34.30 -26.30
C PRO A 8 -14.57 34.25 -24.77
N PRO A 9 -15.62 34.90 -24.23
CA PRO A 9 -15.85 34.93 -22.78
C PRO A 9 -16.00 33.50 -22.23
N PRO A 10 -15.48 33.22 -21.01
CA PRO A 10 -15.55 31.90 -20.41
C PRO A 10 -17.00 31.46 -20.24
N ARG A 11 -17.34 30.30 -20.81
CA ARG A 11 -18.70 29.75 -20.77
C ARG A 11 -18.97 29.10 -19.43
N VAL A 12 -20.00 29.57 -18.72
CA VAL A 12 -20.46 28.93 -17.48
C VAL A 12 -21.03 27.55 -17.76
N VAL A 13 -20.58 26.57 -16.97
CA VAL A 13 -21.12 25.22 -16.89
C VAL A 13 -21.60 25.00 -15.46
N ILE A 14 -22.80 24.47 -15.29
CA ILE A 14 -23.43 24.13 -14.02
C ILE A 14 -23.63 22.62 -14.03
N CYS A 15 -23.12 21.91 -13.04
CA CYS A 15 -23.34 20.48 -12.86
C CYS A 15 -24.20 20.25 -11.61
N VAL A 16 -25.28 19.47 -11.75
CA VAL A 16 -26.22 19.12 -10.67
C VAL A 16 -26.33 17.60 -10.62
N GLY A 17 -26.03 16.98 -9.48
CA GLY A 17 -26.17 15.54 -9.30
C GLY A 17 -27.22 15.18 -8.24
N ASP A 18 -27.60 13.90 -8.25
CA ASP A 18 -28.11 13.16 -7.09
C ASP A 18 -29.37 13.79 -6.44
N VAL A 19 -30.45 13.90 -7.22
CA VAL A 19 -31.65 14.66 -6.84
C VAL A 19 -32.61 13.84 -5.96
N HIS A 20 -32.68 12.51 -6.14
CA HIS A 20 -33.49 11.55 -5.37
C HIS A 20 -34.90 12.06 -5.06
N GLY A 21 -35.66 12.51 -6.06
CA GLY A 21 -37.06 12.93 -5.89
C GLY A 21 -37.32 14.11 -4.93
N TYR A 22 -36.33 14.93 -4.56
CA TYR A 22 -36.51 16.04 -3.62
C TYR A 22 -36.67 17.41 -4.31
N ILE A 23 -37.88 17.70 -4.81
CA ILE A 23 -38.18 18.97 -5.52
C ILE A 23 -37.78 20.23 -4.74
N SER A 24 -38.07 20.30 -3.44
CA SER A 24 -37.77 21.49 -2.62
C SER A 24 -36.28 21.79 -2.49
N LYS A 25 -35.42 20.76 -2.51
CA LYS A 25 -33.96 20.93 -2.58
C LYS A 25 -33.53 21.46 -3.94
N LEU A 26 -34.10 20.90 -5.02
CA LEU A 26 -33.81 21.30 -6.40
C LEU A 26 -34.21 22.75 -6.68
N GLU A 27 -35.40 23.18 -6.24
CA GLU A 27 -35.86 24.57 -6.37
C GLU A 27 -34.99 25.53 -5.55
N SER A 28 -34.61 25.15 -4.32
CA SER A 28 -33.69 25.95 -3.49
C SER A 28 -32.31 26.09 -4.14
N LEU A 29 -31.77 25.01 -4.71
CA LEU A 29 -30.52 25.04 -5.48
C LEU A 29 -30.64 25.93 -6.72
N TRP A 30 -31.75 25.86 -7.45
CA TRP A 30 -31.98 26.69 -8.64
C TRP A 30 -32.06 28.17 -8.31
N ALA A 31 -32.76 28.54 -7.23
CA ALA A 31 -32.82 29.91 -6.73
C ALA A 31 -31.44 30.42 -6.29
N ASN A 32 -30.64 29.59 -5.62
CA ASN A 32 -29.26 29.92 -5.23
C ASN A 32 -28.37 30.14 -6.47
N LEU A 33 -28.44 29.26 -7.48
CA LEU A 33 -27.68 29.40 -8.74
C LEU A 33 -28.08 30.68 -9.50
N GLN A 34 -29.38 30.99 -9.57
CA GLN A 34 -29.89 32.22 -10.20
C GLN A 34 -29.49 33.49 -9.44
N SER A 35 -29.24 33.41 -8.13
CA SER A 35 -28.80 34.54 -7.30
C SER A 35 -27.27 34.70 -7.26
N ALA A 36 -26.50 33.62 -7.40
CA ALA A 36 -25.05 33.62 -7.24
C ALA A 36 -24.29 33.88 -8.55
N LEU A 37 -24.90 33.62 -9.71
CA LEU A 37 -24.28 33.77 -11.02
C LEU A 37 -24.70 35.07 -11.72
N PRO A 38 -23.81 35.72 -12.51
CA PRO A 38 -24.18 36.89 -13.30
C PRO A 38 -25.35 36.58 -14.25
N PRO A 39 -26.38 37.44 -14.38
CA PRO A 39 -27.61 37.11 -15.10
C PRO A 39 -27.42 36.60 -16.53
N ASP A 40 -26.56 37.25 -17.33
CA ASP A 40 -26.28 36.83 -18.71
C ASP A 40 -25.54 35.49 -18.78
N ALA A 41 -24.68 35.20 -17.79
CA ALA A 41 -23.90 33.98 -17.70
C ALA A 41 -24.76 32.80 -17.23
N PHE A 42 -25.70 33.03 -16.29
CA PHE A 42 -26.73 32.06 -15.94
C PHE A 42 -27.66 31.80 -17.14
N ALA A 43 -28.15 32.86 -17.81
CA ALA A 43 -29.08 32.75 -18.93
C ALA A 43 -28.52 32.00 -20.16
N THR A 44 -27.19 31.87 -20.29
CA THR A 44 -26.52 31.19 -21.42
C THR A 44 -25.72 29.93 -21.01
N ALA A 45 -25.88 29.49 -19.76
CA ALA A 45 -25.12 28.38 -19.18
C ALA A 45 -25.34 27.05 -19.93
N LEU A 46 -24.34 26.16 -19.85
CA LEU A 46 -24.55 24.71 -19.99
C LEU A 46 -24.96 24.15 -18.63
N VAL A 47 -26.15 23.57 -18.53
CA VAL A 47 -26.62 22.89 -17.32
C VAL A 47 -26.60 21.39 -17.57
N VAL A 48 -25.83 20.66 -16.79
CA VAL A 48 -25.68 19.20 -16.86
C VAL A 48 -26.25 18.58 -15.60
N PHE A 49 -27.31 17.80 -15.74
CA PHE A 49 -27.85 16.97 -14.69
C PHE A 49 -27.23 15.57 -14.78
N LEU A 50 -26.72 15.04 -13.67
CA LEU A 50 -25.85 13.85 -13.65
C LEU A 50 -26.57 12.52 -13.42
N GLY A 51 -27.90 12.55 -13.25
CA GLY A 51 -28.73 11.37 -13.01
C GLY A 51 -29.35 11.31 -11.61
N ASP A 52 -30.08 10.22 -11.40
CA ASP A 52 -30.79 9.81 -10.19
C ASP A 52 -31.79 10.89 -9.72
N TYR A 53 -32.78 11.11 -10.59
CA TYR A 53 -33.90 12.02 -10.38
C TYR A 53 -35.03 11.38 -9.56
N CYS A 54 -35.03 10.04 -9.47
CA CYS A 54 -35.99 9.20 -8.76
C CYS A 54 -35.32 8.39 -7.63
N ASP A 55 -36.11 7.56 -6.93
CA ASP A 55 -35.81 6.91 -5.62
C ASP A 55 -35.87 7.86 -4.42
N ARG A 56 -36.22 7.31 -3.24
CA ARG A 56 -36.23 7.91 -1.88
C ARG A 56 -37.06 9.17 -1.63
N GLY A 57 -37.10 10.14 -2.55
CA GLY A 57 -37.81 11.41 -2.35
C GLY A 57 -39.31 11.33 -2.69
N PRO A 58 -40.17 12.01 -1.90
CA PRO A 58 -41.63 11.93 -2.03
C PRO A 58 -42.20 12.69 -3.24
N SER A 59 -41.36 13.35 -4.03
CA SER A 59 -41.77 14.27 -5.09
C SER A 59 -41.01 14.01 -6.40
N THR A 60 -40.88 12.73 -6.77
CA THR A 60 -40.21 12.33 -8.02
C THR A 60 -40.91 12.93 -9.23
N ARG A 61 -42.25 12.90 -9.24
CA ARG A 61 -43.07 13.52 -10.29
C ARG A 61 -42.70 14.99 -10.50
N GLU A 62 -42.70 15.78 -9.44
CA GLU A 62 -42.46 17.22 -9.49
C GLU A 62 -41.01 17.55 -9.89
N VAL A 63 -40.04 16.70 -9.53
CA VAL A 63 -38.66 16.78 -10.05
C VAL A 63 -38.65 16.59 -11.57
N ILE A 64 -39.31 15.56 -12.10
CA ILE A 64 -39.38 15.32 -13.55
C ILE A 64 -40.12 16.47 -14.27
N ASP A 65 -41.25 16.94 -13.74
CA ASP A 65 -42.00 18.08 -14.29
C ASP A 65 -41.16 19.38 -14.27
N PHE A 66 -40.36 19.60 -13.23
CA PHE A 66 -39.41 20.73 -13.15
C PHE A 66 -38.33 20.64 -14.23
N LEU A 67 -37.65 19.49 -14.35
CA LEU A 67 -36.57 19.27 -15.32
C LEU A 67 -37.07 19.40 -16.77
N LEU A 68 -38.25 18.86 -17.08
CA LEU A 68 -38.92 19.00 -18.37
C LEU A 68 -39.32 20.45 -18.69
N ALA A 69 -39.62 21.26 -17.67
CA ALA A 69 -39.94 22.67 -17.86
C ALA A 69 -38.71 23.54 -18.18
N LEU A 70 -37.51 23.17 -17.72
CA LEU A 70 -36.30 24.01 -17.82
C LEU A 70 -35.98 24.52 -19.24
N PRO A 71 -36.01 23.72 -20.32
CA PRO A 71 -35.75 24.22 -21.68
C PRO A 71 -36.78 25.25 -22.18
N SER A 72 -37.97 25.28 -21.59
CA SER A 72 -39.01 26.28 -21.91
C SER A 72 -38.94 27.53 -21.02
N ARG A 73 -38.51 27.38 -19.76
CA ARG A 73 -38.26 28.48 -18.81
C ARG A 73 -37.00 29.27 -19.17
N HIS A 74 -35.97 28.58 -19.68
CA HIS A 74 -34.65 29.16 -19.99
C HIS A 74 -34.20 28.78 -21.42
N PRO A 75 -34.82 29.32 -22.48
CA PRO A 75 -34.58 28.91 -23.86
C PRO A 75 -33.19 29.28 -24.42
N ALA A 76 -32.40 30.08 -23.71
CA ALA A 76 -31.01 30.40 -24.04
C ALA A 76 -29.98 29.53 -23.29
N GLN A 77 -30.38 28.81 -22.24
CA GLN A 77 -29.57 27.78 -21.59
C GLN A 77 -29.54 26.51 -22.45
N ARG A 78 -28.42 25.79 -22.40
CA ARG A 78 -28.34 24.43 -22.97
C ARG A 78 -28.41 23.42 -21.85
N HIS A 79 -29.36 22.51 -21.92
CA HIS A 79 -29.57 21.46 -20.92
C HIS A 79 -29.05 20.12 -21.44
N ALA A 80 -28.44 19.33 -20.56
CA ALA A 80 -28.11 17.93 -20.75
C ALA A 80 -28.57 17.16 -19.51
N PHE A 81 -29.23 16.02 -19.71
CA PHE A 81 -29.70 15.16 -18.64
C PHE A 81 -29.07 13.79 -18.87
N LEU A 82 -28.16 13.39 -17.98
CA LEU A 82 -27.60 12.03 -17.96
C LEU A 82 -28.58 11.09 -17.26
N CYS A 83 -28.46 9.79 -17.50
CA CYS A 83 -29.32 8.76 -16.95
C CYS A 83 -28.54 8.03 -15.84
N GLY A 84 -28.98 8.16 -14.59
CA GLY A 84 -28.43 7.43 -13.45
C GLY A 84 -28.93 5.98 -13.40
N ASN A 85 -28.45 5.20 -12.43
CA ASN A 85 -28.86 3.80 -12.31
C ASN A 85 -30.30 3.64 -11.79
N HIS A 86 -30.84 4.66 -11.10
CA HIS A 86 -32.24 4.73 -10.69
C HIS A 86 -33.11 5.14 -11.86
N ASP A 87 -32.71 6.15 -12.64
CA ASP A 87 -33.44 6.58 -13.83
C ASP A 87 -33.54 5.46 -14.88
N LEU A 88 -32.46 4.71 -15.08
CA LEU A 88 -32.42 3.54 -15.97
C LEU A 88 -33.40 2.45 -15.50
N ALA A 89 -33.48 2.20 -14.19
CA ALA A 89 -34.37 1.21 -13.61
C ALA A 89 -35.84 1.65 -13.68
N PHE A 90 -36.13 2.93 -13.41
CA PHE A 90 -37.45 3.52 -13.58
C PHE A 90 -37.90 3.51 -15.05
N ALA A 91 -37.04 3.94 -15.98
CA ALA A 91 -37.29 3.91 -17.42
C ALA A 91 -37.49 2.48 -17.96
N ALA A 92 -36.73 1.50 -17.45
CA ALA A 92 -36.95 0.09 -17.75
C ALA A 92 -38.34 -0.37 -17.28
N PHE A 93 -38.72 0.00 -16.05
CA PHE A 93 -39.96 -0.42 -15.44
C PHE A 93 -41.21 0.17 -16.14
N VAL A 94 -41.16 1.43 -16.59
CA VAL A 94 -42.26 2.05 -17.34
C VAL A 94 -42.23 1.76 -18.85
N GLY A 95 -41.29 0.95 -19.34
CA GLY A 95 -41.18 0.57 -20.75
C GLY A 95 -40.65 1.68 -21.68
N ALA A 96 -39.92 2.65 -21.14
CA ALA A 96 -39.37 3.79 -21.88
C ALA A 96 -37.94 3.57 -22.44
N LEU A 97 -37.29 2.45 -22.13
CA LEU A 97 -35.98 2.13 -22.72
C LEU A 97 -36.10 1.70 -24.20
N PRO A 98 -35.18 2.16 -25.08
CA PRO A 98 -35.08 1.63 -26.43
C PRO A 98 -34.63 0.15 -26.39
N PRO A 99 -35.08 -0.69 -27.33
CA PRO A 99 -34.64 -2.09 -27.41
C PRO A 99 -33.12 -2.19 -27.66
N PRO A 100 -32.45 -3.27 -27.18
CA PRO A 100 -31.03 -3.48 -27.40
C PRO A 100 -30.60 -3.36 -28.88
N PRO A 101 -29.52 -2.61 -29.21
CA PRO A 101 -29.09 -2.40 -30.60
C PRO A 101 -28.65 -3.67 -31.35
N ASP A 102 -28.33 -4.74 -30.63
CA ASP A 102 -28.00 -6.06 -31.15
C ASP A 102 -29.23 -6.94 -31.47
N GLY A 103 -30.44 -6.45 -31.14
CA GLY A 103 -31.69 -7.19 -31.32
C GLY A 103 -31.97 -8.25 -30.24
N THR A 104 -31.20 -8.30 -29.15
CA THR A 104 -31.47 -9.21 -28.03
C THR A 104 -32.76 -8.80 -27.29
N PRO A 105 -33.56 -9.76 -26.78
CA PRO A 105 -34.71 -9.45 -25.94
C PRO A 105 -34.22 -9.07 -24.53
N PHE A 106 -34.89 -8.13 -23.87
CA PHE A 106 -34.53 -7.72 -22.50
C PHE A 106 -34.52 -8.87 -21.47
N SER A 107 -35.21 -9.98 -21.74
CA SER A 107 -35.17 -11.20 -20.94
C SER A 107 -33.77 -11.85 -20.85
N SER A 108 -32.85 -11.56 -21.79
CA SER A 108 -31.44 -11.97 -21.69
C SER A 108 -30.78 -11.43 -20.41
N THR A 109 -31.11 -10.20 -20.02
CA THR A 109 -30.44 -9.43 -18.96
C THR A 109 -30.68 -9.97 -17.55
N TRP A 110 -31.56 -10.95 -17.39
CA TRP A 110 -31.80 -11.66 -16.13
C TRP A 110 -31.69 -13.18 -16.24
N GLY A 111 -31.29 -13.74 -17.40
CA GLY A 111 -31.19 -15.19 -17.60
C GLY A 111 -30.22 -15.89 -16.64
N GLU A 112 -29.07 -15.28 -16.36
CA GLU A 112 -28.07 -15.79 -15.40
C GLU A 112 -28.51 -15.63 -13.94
N TYR A 113 -29.32 -14.59 -13.66
CA TYR A 113 -29.70 -14.16 -12.31
C TYR A 113 -31.07 -14.68 -11.86
N ILE A 114 -31.80 -15.40 -12.72
CA ILE A 114 -33.19 -15.84 -12.51
C ILE A 114 -33.40 -16.66 -11.21
N GLN A 115 -32.34 -17.31 -10.71
CA GLN A 115 -32.33 -18.03 -9.43
C GLN A 115 -32.57 -17.10 -8.22
N ASN A 116 -32.21 -15.82 -8.31
CA ASN A 116 -32.41 -14.84 -7.25
C ASN A 116 -33.85 -14.28 -7.22
N GLU A 117 -34.62 -14.44 -8.30
CA GLU A 117 -35.90 -13.77 -8.52
C GLU A 117 -36.94 -14.09 -7.43
N GLU A 118 -36.94 -15.31 -6.90
CA GLU A 118 -37.87 -15.71 -5.85
C GLU A 118 -37.54 -15.10 -4.48
N ASN A 119 -36.26 -14.89 -4.18
CA ASN A 119 -35.76 -14.37 -2.92
C ASN A 119 -35.81 -12.82 -2.89
N GLU A 120 -35.32 -12.20 -3.96
CA GLU A 120 -35.35 -10.73 -4.14
C GLU A 120 -36.74 -10.18 -4.45
N GLY A 121 -37.68 -11.01 -4.93
CA GLY A 121 -39.09 -10.62 -5.11
C GLY A 121 -39.35 -9.67 -6.27
N TRP A 122 -38.68 -9.86 -7.40
CA TRP A 122 -38.81 -8.98 -8.58
C TRP A 122 -40.23 -8.94 -9.15
N TYR A 123 -40.52 -7.90 -9.95
CA TYR A 123 -41.78 -7.69 -10.64
C TYR A 123 -42.11 -8.83 -11.62
N ARG A 124 -43.31 -9.40 -11.48
CA ARG A 124 -43.88 -10.48 -12.32
C ARG A 124 -45.22 -10.09 -12.96
N GLY A 125 -45.56 -8.80 -13.00
CA GLY A 125 -46.80 -8.33 -13.62
C GLY A 125 -46.76 -8.37 -15.16
N PRO A 126 -47.83 -7.91 -15.82
CA PRO A 126 -47.92 -7.93 -17.29
C PRO A 126 -46.74 -7.20 -17.96
N GLY A 127 -46.16 -7.82 -19.00
CA GLY A 127 -45.07 -7.24 -19.79
C GLY A 127 -43.67 -7.39 -19.19
N HIS A 128 -43.50 -8.05 -18.05
CA HIS A 128 -42.18 -8.23 -17.44
C HIS A 128 -41.21 -9.06 -18.31
N GLU A 129 -41.69 -9.87 -19.25
CA GLU A 129 -40.83 -10.58 -20.21
C GLU A 129 -40.08 -9.62 -21.15
N GLY A 130 -40.65 -8.44 -21.41
CA GLY A 130 -40.05 -7.36 -22.19
C GLY A 130 -39.25 -6.35 -21.36
N MET A 131 -38.96 -6.65 -20.09
CA MET A 131 -38.38 -5.69 -19.13
C MET A 131 -36.94 -6.04 -18.74
N HIS A 132 -36.07 -5.04 -18.74
CA HIS A 132 -34.68 -5.14 -18.27
C HIS A 132 -34.63 -5.52 -16.78
N CYS A 133 -33.63 -6.32 -16.37
CA CYS A 133 -33.47 -6.83 -15.01
C CYS A 133 -33.68 -5.76 -13.91
N GLN A 134 -33.02 -4.60 -14.02
CA GLN A 134 -33.14 -3.53 -13.01
C GLN A 134 -34.55 -2.95 -12.92
N GLY A 135 -35.32 -2.88 -14.03
CA GLY A 135 -36.72 -2.46 -13.99
C GLY A 135 -37.60 -3.47 -13.26
N ARG A 136 -37.33 -4.77 -13.44
CA ARG A 136 -38.00 -5.82 -12.66
C ARG A 136 -37.67 -5.73 -11.17
N ARG A 137 -36.45 -5.31 -10.81
CA ARG A 137 -36.02 -5.09 -9.42
C ARG A 137 -36.64 -3.83 -8.80
N TRP A 138 -36.81 -2.76 -9.58
CA TRP A 138 -37.45 -1.50 -9.19
C TRP A 138 -38.94 -1.66 -8.84
N GLY A 139 -39.69 -2.35 -9.69
CA GLY A 139 -41.10 -2.67 -9.47
C GLY A 139 -41.36 -3.85 -8.53
N GLY A 140 -40.32 -4.44 -7.94
CA GLY A 140 -40.41 -5.63 -7.09
C GLY A 140 -40.89 -5.34 -5.68
N ILE A 141 -41.31 -6.40 -4.97
CA ILE A 141 -41.64 -6.39 -3.55
C ILE A 141 -40.74 -7.41 -2.85
N MET A 142 -39.69 -6.92 -2.20
CA MET A 142 -38.71 -7.76 -1.49
C MET A 142 -39.36 -8.65 -0.43
N LYS A 143 -39.00 -9.94 -0.43
CA LYS A 143 -39.47 -10.90 0.56
C LYS A 143 -38.52 -11.05 1.74
N GLU A 144 -37.21 -11.09 1.51
CA GLU A 144 -36.20 -11.18 2.57
C GLU A 144 -35.42 -9.87 2.76
N LYS A 145 -35.18 -9.49 4.02
CA LYS A 145 -34.33 -8.36 4.43
C LYS A 145 -33.07 -8.81 5.17
N ARG A 146 -32.49 -9.96 4.81
CA ARG A 146 -31.30 -10.51 5.48
C ARG A 146 -30.32 -11.19 4.52
N ASN A 147 -29.02 -10.97 4.69
CA ASN A 147 -27.98 -11.67 3.95
C ASN A 147 -27.42 -12.83 4.80
N PRO A 148 -27.69 -14.10 4.46
CA PRO A 148 -27.27 -15.25 5.29
C PRO A 148 -25.75 -15.47 5.33
N LYS A 149 -24.96 -14.86 4.43
CA LYS A 149 -23.48 -14.97 4.42
C LYS A 149 -22.76 -13.90 5.25
N ARG A 150 -23.43 -12.84 5.69
CA ARG A 150 -22.77 -11.68 6.35
C ARG A 150 -23.33 -11.28 7.73
N GLY A 151 -24.35 -11.97 8.24
CA GLY A 151 -24.90 -11.77 9.59
C GLY A 151 -25.72 -10.48 9.80
N SER A 152 -25.45 -9.44 9.01
CA SER A 152 -26.13 -8.14 9.03
C SER A 152 -27.52 -8.16 8.37
N SER A 153 -28.31 -7.12 8.68
CA SER A 153 -29.52 -6.76 7.94
C SER A 153 -29.17 -6.41 6.49
N TYR A 154 -30.01 -6.85 5.55
CA TYR A 154 -29.87 -6.48 4.15
C TYR A 154 -30.40 -5.05 3.98
N MET A 155 -29.53 -4.11 3.59
CA MET A 155 -29.92 -2.76 3.16
C MET A 155 -30.54 -2.75 1.75
N GLY A 156 -31.43 -3.72 1.52
CA GLY A 156 -32.29 -3.83 0.36
C GLY A 156 -31.64 -4.28 -0.96
N SER A 157 -32.53 -4.57 -1.91
CA SER A 157 -32.39 -4.07 -3.28
C SER A 157 -32.16 -2.55 -3.21
N ILE A 158 -31.46 -2.01 -4.20
CA ILE A 158 -30.98 -0.61 -4.24
C ILE A 158 -32.13 0.43 -4.17
N TYR A 159 -33.36 -0.02 -4.40
CA TYR A 159 -34.54 0.78 -4.66
C TYR A 159 -35.57 0.62 -3.52
N ASP A 160 -35.77 1.67 -2.72
CA ASP A 160 -37.07 1.89 -2.08
C ASP A 160 -37.86 2.83 -2.99
N ALA A 161 -38.25 2.28 -4.14
CA ALA A 161 -38.91 3.04 -5.21
C ALA A 161 -40.30 3.55 -4.82
N ARG A 162 -40.85 3.14 -3.66
CA ARG A 162 -42.22 3.43 -3.25
C ARG A 162 -42.57 4.94 -3.28
N PRO A 163 -41.73 5.87 -2.77
CA PRO A 163 -42.01 7.31 -2.83
C PRO A 163 -42.13 7.83 -4.27
N THR A 164 -41.44 7.21 -5.25
CA THR A 164 -41.66 7.52 -6.67
C THR A 164 -43.07 7.15 -7.10
N PHE A 165 -43.56 5.93 -6.80
CA PHE A 165 -44.93 5.53 -7.13
C PHE A 165 -45.99 6.39 -6.41
N GLU A 166 -45.77 6.69 -5.13
CA GLU A 166 -46.63 7.54 -4.32
C GLU A 166 -46.71 8.98 -4.88
N SER A 167 -45.61 9.53 -5.41
CA SER A 167 -45.61 10.86 -6.08
C SER A 167 -46.43 10.92 -7.39
N TYR A 168 -46.69 9.77 -8.03
CA TYR A 168 -47.63 9.65 -9.14
C TYR A 168 -49.06 9.28 -8.68
N GLY A 169 -49.30 9.09 -7.37
CA GLY A 169 -50.60 8.73 -6.81
C GLY A 169 -51.02 7.29 -7.07
N VAL A 170 -50.06 6.38 -7.26
CA VAL A 170 -50.34 4.99 -7.66
C VAL A 170 -49.64 3.95 -6.78
N ALA A 171 -50.17 2.74 -6.75
CA ALA A 171 -49.57 1.63 -6.00
C ALA A 171 -48.18 1.24 -6.55
N HIS A 172 -47.27 0.88 -5.65
CA HIS A 172 -45.96 0.30 -5.98
C HIS A 172 -46.13 -0.94 -6.87
N GLY A 173 -45.47 -0.96 -8.03
CA GLY A 173 -45.61 -2.02 -9.02
C GLY A 173 -46.71 -1.79 -10.07
N SER A 174 -47.26 -0.57 -10.19
CA SER A 174 -48.21 -0.20 -11.25
C SER A 174 -47.53 0.61 -12.38
N PRO A 175 -46.96 -0.03 -13.43
CA PRO A 175 -46.30 0.69 -14.53
C PRO A 175 -47.33 1.45 -15.37
N GLY A 176 -48.46 0.82 -15.69
CA GLY A 176 -49.57 1.47 -16.40
C GLY A 176 -50.15 2.66 -15.63
N GLY A 177 -50.19 2.59 -14.29
CA GLY A 177 -50.60 3.70 -13.43
C GLY A 177 -49.65 4.89 -13.57
N VAL A 178 -48.33 4.68 -13.40
CA VAL A 178 -47.32 5.74 -13.57
C VAL A 178 -47.41 6.35 -14.97
N VAL A 179 -47.48 5.53 -16.02
CA VAL A 179 -47.58 6.00 -17.40
C VAL A 179 -48.87 6.80 -17.64
N SER A 180 -50.02 6.39 -17.08
CA SER A 180 -51.25 7.17 -17.18
C SER A 180 -51.20 8.50 -16.42
N CYS A 181 -50.60 8.55 -15.23
CA CYS A 181 -50.44 9.77 -14.46
C CYS A 181 -49.42 10.74 -15.06
N ALA A 182 -48.48 10.23 -15.87
CA ALA A 182 -47.49 11.01 -16.62
C ALA A 182 -47.98 11.44 -18.01
N GLY A 183 -49.16 11.02 -18.49
CA GLY A 183 -49.46 11.01 -19.92
C GLY A 183 -50.89 11.32 -20.38
N ALA A 184 -51.31 12.60 -20.32
CA ALA A 184 -52.26 13.17 -21.30
C ALA A 184 -52.34 14.72 -21.22
N PRO A 185 -52.37 15.47 -22.34
CA PRO A 185 -51.84 15.17 -23.67
C PRO A 185 -50.84 16.25 -24.19
N GLY A 186 -49.71 15.82 -24.76
CA GLY A 186 -48.89 16.71 -25.60
C GLY A 186 -47.38 16.46 -25.57
N LYS A 187 -46.82 16.03 -26.72
CA LYS A 187 -45.37 15.89 -26.99
C LYS A 187 -44.61 14.80 -26.23
N VAL A 188 -45.07 13.55 -26.31
CA VAL A 188 -44.10 12.46 -26.54
C VAL A 188 -43.84 12.43 -28.05
N LEU A 189 -42.57 12.56 -28.46
CA LEU A 189 -42.19 12.54 -29.89
C LEU A 189 -41.98 11.10 -30.38
N VAL A 190 -43.08 10.38 -30.61
CA VAL A 190 -43.08 9.10 -31.35
C VAL A 190 -43.49 9.33 -32.80
N PRO A 191 -42.75 8.82 -33.81
CA PRO A 191 -43.11 8.96 -35.22
C PRO A 191 -44.33 8.14 -35.69
N GLY A 192 -45.53 8.61 -35.33
CA GLY A 192 -46.74 8.51 -36.18
C GLY A 192 -47.72 7.34 -35.97
N GLY A 193 -49.01 7.71 -35.84
CA GLY A 193 -50.14 6.95 -36.40
C GLY A 193 -51.15 6.33 -35.42
N GLY A 194 -52.40 6.81 -35.45
CA GLY A 194 -53.58 5.98 -35.13
C GLY A 194 -54.51 6.38 -33.97
N SER A 195 -55.35 7.39 -34.20
CA SER A 195 -56.78 7.47 -33.78
C SER A 195 -57.28 6.99 -32.39
N ASP A 196 -57.79 7.95 -31.63
CA ASP A 196 -59.18 8.03 -31.14
C ASP A 196 -59.71 7.17 -29.95
N ASP A 197 -59.86 7.86 -28.80
CA ASP A 197 -61.14 8.21 -28.12
C ASP A 197 -61.69 7.54 -26.80
N LEU A 198 -62.33 8.42 -26.01
CA LEU A 198 -63.45 8.25 -25.03
C LEU A 198 -63.31 7.61 -23.61
N LEU A 199 -63.19 8.52 -22.62
CA LEU A 199 -64.07 8.73 -21.43
C LEU A 199 -64.29 7.68 -20.29
N SER A 200 -64.18 8.20 -19.05
CA SER A 200 -65.05 7.98 -17.85
C SER A 200 -64.99 6.62 -17.10
N SER A 201 -65.24 6.51 -15.78
CA SER A 201 -65.29 7.49 -14.65
C SER A 201 -65.47 6.78 -13.29
N ALA A 202 -65.19 7.50 -12.20
CA ALA A 202 -65.70 7.35 -10.81
C ALA A 202 -65.03 6.34 -9.84
N GLU A 203 -64.91 6.83 -8.60
CA GLU A 203 -64.54 6.17 -7.33
C GLU A 203 -65.82 5.63 -6.62
N PRO A 204 -65.84 5.18 -5.33
CA PRO A 204 -64.77 4.94 -4.34
C PRO A 204 -64.87 3.46 -3.81
N ASP A 205 -64.73 3.02 -2.53
CA ASP A 205 -64.54 3.65 -1.21
C ASP A 205 -64.14 2.62 -0.11
N VAL A 206 -63.64 3.10 1.06
CA VAL A 206 -63.82 2.52 2.43
C VAL A 206 -63.26 1.09 2.72
N GLU A 207 -62.83 0.62 3.92
CA GLU A 207 -62.89 1.07 5.34
C GLU A 207 -61.63 0.61 6.17
N THR A 208 -61.32 1.33 7.26
CA THR A 208 -60.73 1.04 8.62
C THR A 208 -60.04 -0.31 9.00
N GLN A 209 -59.35 -0.55 10.14
CA GLN A 209 -58.88 0.16 11.38
C GLN A 209 -57.59 -0.59 11.90
N GLU A 210 -56.90 -0.43 13.05
CA GLU A 210 -57.08 0.27 14.35
C GLU A 210 -55.71 0.63 15.03
N GLN A 211 -55.68 0.81 16.37
CA GLN A 211 -54.56 1.18 17.28
C GLN A 211 -54.78 0.47 18.67
N PRO A 212 -54.17 0.81 19.84
CA PRO A 212 -53.03 1.68 20.26
C PRO A 212 -51.93 0.85 21.01
N GLU A 213 -51.14 1.22 22.05
CA GLU A 213 -51.00 2.36 22.99
C GLU A 213 -49.56 2.39 23.63
N GLU A 214 -49.30 3.18 24.69
CA GLU A 214 -47.96 3.44 25.31
C GLU A 214 -47.88 3.19 26.84
N SER A 215 -46.67 3.20 27.44
CA SER A 215 -46.27 3.70 28.80
C SER A 215 -44.92 3.09 29.27
N GLN A 216 -44.12 3.56 30.23
CA GLN A 216 -43.69 4.85 30.82
C GLN A 216 -42.54 4.54 31.86
N ILE A 217 -42.05 5.52 32.63
CA ILE A 217 -40.79 5.48 33.45
C ILE A 217 -41.01 5.13 34.95
N PRO A 218 -39.97 4.86 35.77
CA PRO A 218 -39.54 5.83 36.81
C PRO A 218 -38.02 5.86 37.15
N ASP A 219 -37.65 6.63 38.20
CA ASP A 219 -36.30 7.09 38.62
C ASP A 219 -36.12 7.02 40.18
N ASP A 220 -34.89 6.88 40.74
CA ASP A 220 -34.54 7.23 42.14
C ASP A 220 -33.00 7.25 42.45
N ASN A 221 -32.61 7.87 43.57
CA ASN A 221 -31.24 8.19 44.03
C ASN A 221 -30.84 7.54 45.38
N LYS A 222 -29.51 7.34 45.63
CA LYS A 222 -28.83 7.67 46.94
C LYS A 222 -27.31 7.47 46.98
N VAL A 223 -26.70 7.95 48.08
CA VAL A 223 -25.27 8.27 48.29
C VAL A 223 -24.79 7.77 49.67
N LYS A 224 -23.53 7.32 49.81
CA LYS A 224 -22.60 7.69 50.91
C LYS A 224 -21.14 7.19 50.70
N PRO A 225 -20.12 7.81 51.36
CA PRO A 225 -18.69 7.57 51.11
C PRO A 225 -17.98 6.77 52.24
N PHE A 226 -16.68 6.50 52.06
CA PHE A 226 -15.71 6.24 53.13
C PHE A 226 -14.31 6.78 52.76
N GLU A 227 -13.49 7.04 53.78
CA GLU A 227 -12.13 7.61 53.72
C GLU A 227 -11.11 6.57 54.25
N GLU A 228 -9.83 6.66 53.85
CA GLU A 228 -8.66 6.58 54.76
C GLU A 228 -7.35 6.92 54.03
N GLU A 229 -6.26 7.15 54.78
CA GLU A 229 -5.07 7.89 54.36
C GLU A 229 -3.78 7.03 54.22
N GLU A 230 -2.68 7.75 53.94
CA GLU A 230 -1.26 7.38 53.80
C GLU A 230 -0.72 6.14 54.56
N GLU A 231 0.29 5.49 53.98
CA GLU A 231 1.64 5.54 54.60
C GLU A 231 2.78 5.35 53.58
N ILE A 232 3.93 5.97 53.86
CA ILE A 232 5.17 5.94 53.05
C ILE A 232 6.33 5.47 53.94
N PRO A 233 7.19 4.54 53.46
CA PRO A 233 8.52 4.37 54.03
C PRO A 233 9.64 4.67 53.01
N SER A 234 10.40 5.75 53.27
CA SER A 234 11.63 6.10 52.54
C SER A 234 12.88 5.67 53.31
N VAL A 235 13.75 4.85 52.70
CA VAL A 235 15.15 4.57 53.11
C VAL A 235 15.90 4.05 51.86
N ALA A 236 17.17 4.33 51.56
CA ALA A 236 18.06 5.49 51.79
C ALA A 236 19.32 5.26 50.90
N GLU A 237 20.23 6.23 50.86
CA GLU A 237 21.49 6.13 50.11
C GLU A 237 22.47 5.08 50.66
N ALA A 238 23.29 4.49 49.79
CA ALA A 238 24.48 3.73 50.18
C ALA A 238 25.63 3.98 49.19
N SER A 239 26.52 4.92 49.51
CA SER A 239 27.71 5.23 48.69
C SER A 239 28.77 4.13 48.82
N ILE A 240 29.39 3.72 47.70
CA ILE A 240 30.63 2.92 47.71
C ILE A 240 31.76 3.74 47.07
N LYS A 241 32.96 3.64 47.66
CA LYS A 241 34.11 4.48 47.35
C LYS A 241 34.95 3.94 46.20
N VAL A 242 35.54 4.87 45.45
CA VAL A 242 36.74 4.60 44.64
C VAL A 242 37.89 4.19 45.55
N VAL A 243 38.63 3.16 45.15
CA VAL A 243 40.00 2.86 45.59
C VAL A 243 40.82 2.63 44.32
N ALA A 244 42.05 3.13 44.29
CA ALA A 244 42.92 3.07 43.10
C ALA A 244 44.30 2.51 43.45
N GLU A 245 44.74 1.55 42.64
CA GLU A 245 46.13 1.18 42.39
C GLU A 245 46.23 1.03 40.85
N ASP A 246 46.92 1.83 40.04
CA ASP A 246 48.21 2.55 40.10
C ASP A 246 49.38 1.73 39.50
N LYS A 247 50.12 2.38 38.57
CA LYS A 247 51.41 1.99 37.92
C LYS A 247 51.38 1.02 36.71
N LEU A 248 51.82 1.44 35.51
CA LEU A 248 53.19 1.69 34.94
C LEU A 248 53.75 0.41 34.25
N GLU A 249 54.52 0.41 33.14
CA GLU A 249 54.93 1.41 32.13
C GLU A 249 55.66 0.65 30.97
N SER A 250 56.22 1.36 29.98
CA SER A 250 57.24 0.92 28.99
C SER A 250 56.79 -0.03 27.85
N SER A 251 57.31 0.06 26.61
CA SER A 251 58.10 1.14 25.96
C SER A 251 58.18 0.96 24.43
N GLU A 252 58.41 2.07 23.72
CA GLU A 252 59.34 2.26 22.57
C GLU A 252 59.62 1.07 21.61
N VAL A 253 59.27 1.09 20.31
CA VAL A 253 59.68 1.96 19.16
C VAL A 253 60.78 1.33 18.28
N ILE A 254 60.75 1.61 16.97
CA ILE A 254 61.81 1.45 15.93
C ILE A 254 61.97 0.08 15.19
N GLN A 255 61.39 0.05 13.96
CA GLN A 255 62.05 -0.08 12.63
C GLN A 255 62.78 -1.37 12.14
N ASP A 256 62.34 -1.82 10.94
CA ASP A 256 63.08 -1.90 9.66
C ASP A 256 63.78 -3.18 9.09
N ILE A 257 63.74 -3.21 7.74
CA ILE A 257 64.63 -3.84 6.72
C ILE A 257 64.46 -5.34 6.37
N GLU A 258 63.72 -5.54 5.27
CA GLU A 258 64.09 -6.18 3.98
C GLU A 258 65.28 -7.17 3.92
N GLU A 259 65.10 -8.32 3.24
CA GLU A 259 65.44 -8.48 1.80
C GLU A 259 65.12 -9.89 1.20
N ASN A 260 64.57 -9.89 -0.02
CA ASN A 260 64.77 -10.81 -1.18
C ASN A 260 64.78 -12.36 -1.05
N VAL A 261 64.08 -13.05 -1.99
CA VAL A 261 64.70 -13.74 -3.16
C VAL A 261 63.67 -14.42 -4.12
N THR A 262 63.65 -13.93 -5.37
CA THR A 262 63.26 -14.53 -6.68
C THR A 262 61.89 -15.20 -6.97
N GLU A 263 61.16 -14.54 -7.88
CA GLU A 263 60.62 -15.02 -9.18
C GLU A 263 59.75 -16.29 -9.32
N GLY A 264 58.52 -16.09 -9.85
CA GLY A 264 57.66 -17.13 -10.42
C GLY A 264 56.44 -16.55 -11.15
N VAL A 265 56.52 -16.40 -12.48
CA VAL A 265 55.53 -15.66 -13.29
C VAL A 265 54.11 -16.24 -13.22
N ILE A 266 53.16 -15.42 -12.75
CA ILE A 266 51.73 -15.54 -13.04
C ILE A 266 51.24 -14.16 -13.53
N LYS A 267 50.24 -14.14 -14.40
CA LYS A 267 49.75 -12.94 -15.09
C LYS A 267 49.13 -11.94 -14.12
N ASP A 268 49.28 -10.66 -14.42
CA ASP A 268 48.37 -9.62 -13.94
C ASP A 268 46.93 -9.99 -14.33
N ALA A 269 46.02 -9.86 -13.37
CA ALA A 269 44.59 -9.80 -13.63
C ALA A 269 44.18 -8.34 -13.42
N ASP A 270 43.60 -7.71 -14.45
CA ASP A 270 43.16 -6.33 -14.36
C ASP A 270 42.17 -6.16 -13.19
N GLU A 271 42.47 -5.25 -12.26
CA GLU A 271 41.46 -4.82 -11.29
C GLU A 271 40.28 -4.21 -12.07
N PRO A 272 39.04 -4.64 -11.81
CA PRO A 272 37.89 -4.16 -12.58
C PRO A 272 37.54 -2.73 -12.14
N THR A 273 38.23 -1.76 -12.73
CA THR A 273 37.87 -0.34 -12.64
C THR A 273 36.40 -0.19 -13.02
N VAL A 274 35.58 0.24 -12.08
CA VAL A 274 34.15 0.42 -12.32
C VAL A 274 34.00 1.55 -13.33
N GLU A 275 33.61 1.22 -14.57
CA GLU A 275 33.18 2.22 -15.54
C GLU A 275 31.91 2.89 -15.03
N ASP A 276 32.08 4.07 -14.44
CA ASP A 276 31.00 4.92 -13.94
C ASP A 276 30.18 5.39 -15.15
N LYS A 277 29.14 4.62 -15.50
CA LYS A 277 28.22 4.96 -16.58
C LYS A 277 27.61 6.33 -16.26
N PRO A 278 27.64 7.29 -17.20
CA PRO A 278 27.13 8.63 -16.92
C PRO A 278 25.64 8.54 -16.53
N ARG A 279 25.30 9.03 -15.34
CA ARG A 279 23.94 9.09 -14.80
C ARG A 279 23.07 9.94 -15.73
N VAL A 280 22.35 9.30 -16.65
CA VAL A 280 21.59 9.96 -17.73
C VAL A 280 20.22 9.30 -17.84
N ILE A 281 19.20 10.07 -17.47
CA ILE A 281 17.80 9.70 -17.63
C ILE A 281 17.48 9.62 -19.13
N PRO A 282 17.03 8.47 -19.67
CA PRO A 282 16.78 8.30 -21.09
C PRO A 282 15.60 9.16 -21.57
N PRO A 283 15.52 9.47 -22.88
CA PRO A 283 14.32 10.06 -23.46
C PRO A 283 13.15 9.07 -23.41
N PRO A 284 11.89 9.53 -23.34
CA PRO A 284 10.71 8.66 -23.44
C PRO A 284 10.70 7.79 -24.70
N GLY A 285 10.37 6.50 -24.51
CA GLY A 285 10.15 5.55 -25.62
C GLY A 285 8.80 5.77 -26.32
N ASP A 286 8.40 4.83 -27.18
CA ASP A 286 7.09 4.90 -27.86
C ASP A 286 5.91 4.49 -26.96
N GLY A 287 6.16 3.66 -25.94
CA GLY A 287 5.16 3.13 -25.02
C GLY A 287 4.26 2.03 -25.61
N GLN A 288 4.70 1.37 -26.69
CA GLN A 288 3.85 0.46 -27.48
C GLN A 288 4.20 -1.03 -27.33
N LYS A 289 5.31 -1.35 -26.66
CA LYS A 289 5.76 -2.75 -26.50
C LYS A 289 4.90 -3.54 -25.52
N ILE A 290 4.22 -2.88 -24.56
CA ILE A 290 3.21 -3.51 -23.70
C ILE A 290 2.17 -4.32 -24.48
N TYR A 291 1.68 -3.83 -25.63
CA TYR A 291 0.71 -4.55 -26.47
C TYR A 291 1.29 -5.80 -27.17
N GLN A 292 2.62 -5.91 -27.25
CA GLN A 292 3.33 -7.10 -27.76
C GLN A 292 3.56 -8.13 -26.66
N ILE A 293 3.75 -7.66 -25.42
CA ILE A 293 3.90 -8.49 -24.21
C ILE A 293 2.53 -9.08 -23.82
N ASP A 294 1.46 -8.30 -23.95
CA ASP A 294 0.09 -8.72 -23.64
C ASP A 294 -0.92 -8.11 -24.65
N PRO A 295 -1.33 -8.86 -25.68
CA PRO A 295 -2.30 -8.41 -26.67
C PRO A 295 -3.71 -8.11 -26.14
N MET A 296 -4.07 -8.53 -24.91
CA MET A 296 -5.38 -8.18 -24.33
C MET A 296 -5.47 -6.68 -23.96
N LEU A 297 -4.33 -5.99 -23.83
CA LEU A 297 -4.25 -4.56 -23.56
C LEU A 297 -4.75 -3.70 -24.73
N GLU A 298 -4.80 -4.21 -25.96
CA GLU A 298 -5.29 -3.47 -27.14
C GLU A 298 -6.75 -3.02 -26.97
N GLY A 299 -7.57 -3.78 -26.23
CA GLY A 299 -8.94 -3.40 -25.88
C GLY A 299 -9.05 -2.17 -24.97
N PHE A 300 -7.96 -1.79 -24.29
CA PHE A 300 -7.87 -0.67 -23.35
C PHE A 300 -6.93 0.44 -23.84
N ARG A 301 -6.49 0.35 -25.11
CA ARG A 301 -5.52 1.25 -25.75
C ARG A 301 -5.83 2.74 -25.57
N ASN A 302 -7.11 3.14 -25.66
CA ASN A 302 -7.52 4.53 -25.45
C ASN A 302 -7.11 5.09 -24.06
N HIS A 303 -7.13 4.28 -23.01
CA HIS A 303 -6.69 4.66 -21.67
C HIS A 303 -5.14 4.60 -21.55
N LEU A 304 -4.53 3.55 -22.09
CA LEU A 304 -3.08 3.31 -22.02
C LEU A 304 -2.28 4.36 -22.81
N ASP A 305 -2.63 4.59 -24.07
CA ASP A 305 -1.99 5.62 -24.92
C ASP A 305 -2.27 7.04 -24.37
N TYR A 306 -3.42 7.28 -23.72
CA TYR A 306 -3.69 8.55 -23.02
C TYR A 306 -2.75 8.75 -21.83
N ARG A 307 -2.67 7.79 -20.91
CA ARG A 307 -1.73 7.81 -19.77
C ARG A 307 -0.29 8.01 -20.24
N TYR A 308 0.13 7.31 -21.29
CA TYR A 308 1.48 7.47 -21.83
C TYR A 308 1.70 8.83 -22.53
N SER A 309 0.64 9.45 -23.07
CA SER A 309 0.70 10.83 -23.59
C SER A 309 0.83 11.88 -22.48
N GLU A 310 0.14 11.70 -21.35
CA GLU A 310 0.24 12.58 -20.18
C GLU A 310 1.61 12.47 -19.50
N TYR A 311 2.17 11.26 -19.39
CA TYR A 311 3.57 11.05 -18.99
C TYR A 311 4.53 11.85 -19.88
N LYS A 312 4.46 11.67 -21.20
CA LYS A 312 5.31 12.40 -22.16
C LYS A 312 5.11 13.92 -22.09
N ARG A 313 3.88 14.40 -21.89
CA ARG A 313 3.57 15.83 -21.71
C ARG A 313 4.25 16.40 -20.46
N MET A 314 4.15 15.71 -19.33
CA MET A 314 4.75 16.16 -18.06
C MET A 314 6.28 16.09 -18.12
N ARG A 315 6.83 14.97 -18.62
CA ARG A 315 8.27 14.78 -18.78
C ARG A 315 8.90 15.87 -19.65
N ALA A 316 8.30 16.18 -20.80
CA ALA A 316 8.77 17.23 -21.71
C ALA A 316 8.63 18.65 -21.14
N ALA A 317 7.59 18.91 -20.33
CA ALA A 317 7.47 20.19 -19.61
C ALA A 317 8.61 20.37 -18.59
N ILE A 318 8.97 19.31 -17.86
CA ILE A 318 10.09 19.32 -16.90
C ILE A 318 11.43 19.53 -17.63
N ASP A 319 11.64 18.88 -18.77
CA ASP A 319 12.82 19.14 -19.64
C ASP A 319 12.88 20.60 -20.11
N GLN A 320 11.75 21.17 -20.54
CA GLN A 320 11.67 22.54 -21.06
C GLN A 320 11.86 23.63 -19.98
N HIS A 321 11.34 23.43 -18.78
CA HIS A 321 11.21 24.49 -17.77
C HIS A 321 12.18 24.38 -16.59
N GLU A 322 12.67 23.18 -16.27
CA GLU A 322 13.46 22.92 -15.05
C GLU A 322 14.87 22.39 -15.36
N GLY A 323 15.17 22.07 -16.62
CA GLY A 323 16.41 21.41 -17.03
C GLY A 323 16.35 19.88 -16.95
N GLY A 324 15.14 19.31 -16.92
CA GLY A 324 14.91 17.86 -16.88
C GLY A 324 14.87 17.27 -15.47
N LEU A 325 14.51 15.98 -15.38
CA LEU A 325 14.28 15.30 -14.10
C LEU A 325 15.49 15.34 -13.16
N ASP A 326 16.73 15.36 -13.65
CA ASP A 326 17.94 15.52 -12.82
C ASP A 326 17.98 16.87 -12.08
N ALA A 327 17.70 17.99 -12.76
CA ALA A 327 17.71 19.32 -12.16
C ALA A 327 16.44 19.63 -11.35
N PHE A 328 15.33 18.96 -11.68
CA PHE A 328 14.03 19.08 -11.00
C PHE A 328 14.00 18.32 -9.66
N SER A 329 14.58 17.11 -9.62
CA SER A 329 14.72 16.27 -8.42
C SER A 329 15.75 16.78 -7.40
N ARG A 330 16.42 17.90 -7.68
CA ARG A 330 17.32 18.59 -6.73
C ARG A 330 16.63 19.77 -6.06
N GLY A 331 15.35 19.60 -5.72
CA GLY A 331 14.58 20.59 -4.97
C GLY A 331 15.19 20.90 -3.61
N TYR A 332 15.80 19.92 -2.93
CA TYR A 332 16.47 20.09 -1.63
C TYR A 332 17.78 20.92 -1.70
N GLU A 333 18.28 21.23 -2.91
CA GLU A 333 19.38 22.19 -3.11
C GLU A 333 18.88 23.65 -3.18
N LYS A 334 17.56 23.86 -3.12
CA LYS A 334 16.89 25.16 -3.36
C LYS A 334 15.85 25.48 -2.28
N LEU A 335 15.00 24.52 -1.94
CA LEU A 335 13.94 24.57 -0.93
C LEU A 335 14.44 24.01 0.41
N GLY A 336 13.79 24.38 1.50
CA GLY A 336 14.31 24.13 2.85
C GLY A 336 15.49 25.04 3.16
N PHE A 337 16.35 24.60 4.08
CA PHE A 337 17.56 25.33 4.45
C PHE A 337 18.74 24.95 3.56
N THR A 338 19.39 25.96 3.01
CA THR A 338 20.57 25.82 2.14
C THR A 338 21.72 26.66 2.70
N ARG A 339 22.92 26.07 2.77
CA ARG A 339 24.12 26.69 3.34
C ARG A 339 25.05 27.16 2.23
N SER A 340 25.58 28.38 2.34
CA SER A 340 26.65 28.89 1.47
C SER A 340 27.80 29.48 2.29
N ALA A 341 28.87 29.93 1.63
CA ALA A 341 29.99 30.60 2.30
C ALA A 341 29.58 31.94 2.94
N GLU A 342 28.52 32.58 2.42
CA GLU A 342 28.03 33.90 2.83
C GLU A 342 26.97 33.84 3.95
N GLY A 343 26.21 32.75 4.05
CA GLY A 343 25.05 32.68 4.94
C GLY A 343 24.20 31.40 4.82
N ILE A 344 22.97 31.48 5.32
CA ILE A 344 21.94 30.44 5.20
C ILE A 344 20.78 31.05 4.41
N THR A 345 20.30 30.38 3.37
CA THR A 345 19.04 30.75 2.69
C THR A 345 17.97 29.71 2.98
N TYR A 346 16.82 30.16 3.48
CA TYR A 346 15.63 29.35 3.69
C TYR A 346 14.60 29.69 2.63
N ARG A 347 14.05 28.67 1.95
CA ARG A 347 12.91 28.81 1.03
C ARG A 347 11.80 27.83 1.37
N GLU A 348 10.57 28.26 1.22
CA GLU A 348 9.39 27.45 1.49
C GLU A 348 8.25 27.72 0.51
N TRP A 349 7.56 26.68 0.04
CA TRP A 349 6.34 26.85 -0.74
C TRP A 349 5.15 26.99 0.21
N ALA A 350 4.46 28.13 0.15
CA ALA A 350 3.27 28.42 0.95
C ALA A 350 2.40 29.47 0.22
N PRO A 351 1.74 29.09 -0.88
CA PRO A 351 1.04 30.02 -1.76
C PRO A 351 -0.20 30.65 -1.11
N GLY A 352 -0.86 29.96 -0.18
CA GLY A 352 -2.01 30.48 0.58
C GLY A 352 -1.64 31.46 1.71
N ALA A 353 -0.39 31.49 2.16
CA ALA A 353 0.05 32.43 3.19
C ALA A 353 0.03 33.89 2.69
N GLN A 354 -0.36 34.80 3.58
CA GLN A 354 -0.41 36.25 3.34
C GLN A 354 0.87 36.96 3.79
N SER A 355 1.49 36.48 4.87
CA SER A 355 2.82 36.85 5.33
C SER A 355 3.52 35.63 5.93
N ALA A 356 4.86 35.60 5.88
CA ALA A 356 5.66 34.56 6.50
C ALA A 356 6.92 35.14 7.17
N ALA A 357 7.36 34.51 8.26
CA ALA A 357 8.60 34.81 8.96
C ALA A 357 9.25 33.51 9.45
N LEU A 358 10.57 33.45 9.41
CA LEU A 358 11.33 32.36 10.01
C LEU A 358 11.49 32.64 11.51
N VAL A 359 11.17 31.67 12.37
CA VAL A 359 11.28 31.80 13.82
C VAL A 359 12.02 30.60 14.42
N GLY A 360 12.76 30.83 15.50
CA GLY A 360 13.47 29.78 16.20
C GLY A 360 14.29 30.28 17.37
N ASP A 361 15.10 29.40 17.95
CA ASP A 361 15.95 29.76 19.09
C ASP A 361 16.95 30.87 18.73
N PHE A 362 17.45 30.89 17.49
CA PHE A 362 18.40 31.89 16.98
C PHE A 362 17.87 33.34 17.02
N ASN A 363 16.55 33.56 16.88
CA ASN A 363 15.92 34.88 16.92
C ASN A 363 14.98 35.09 18.11
N ASN A 364 15.10 34.26 19.15
CA ASN A 364 14.22 34.26 20.33
C ASN A 364 12.73 34.14 19.96
N TRP A 365 12.42 33.41 18.89
CA TRP A 365 11.07 33.19 18.36
C TRP A 365 10.30 34.49 17.99
N ASN A 366 11.03 35.57 17.68
CA ASN A 366 10.43 36.87 17.36
C ASN A 366 9.91 36.91 15.90
N PRO A 367 8.58 37.02 15.69
CA PRO A 367 7.99 36.99 14.34
C PRO A 367 8.28 38.23 13.49
N ASN A 368 8.86 39.28 14.09
CA ASN A 368 9.17 40.54 13.41
C ASN A 368 10.67 40.71 13.11
N ALA A 369 11.50 39.72 13.45
CA ALA A 369 12.94 39.77 13.19
C ALA A 369 13.27 39.39 11.74
N ASP A 370 12.77 38.23 11.30
CA ASP A 370 13.24 37.54 10.09
C ASP A 370 12.07 37.26 9.12
N THR A 371 11.48 38.34 8.61
CA THR A 371 10.34 38.31 7.68
C THR A 371 10.78 37.89 6.26
N MET A 372 10.04 36.96 5.65
CA MET A 372 10.34 36.39 4.33
C MET A 372 9.70 37.20 3.18
N THR A 373 10.26 37.08 1.98
CA THR A 373 9.72 37.71 0.75
C THR A 373 9.09 36.66 -0.16
N ARG A 374 7.85 36.90 -0.63
CA ARG A 374 7.09 36.00 -1.52
C ARG A 374 7.37 36.31 -3.00
N ASN A 375 7.63 35.28 -3.81
CA ASN A 375 7.70 35.40 -5.27
C ASN A 375 6.32 35.22 -5.94
N GLU A 376 6.28 35.31 -7.28
CA GLU A 376 5.03 35.20 -8.06
C GLU A 376 4.37 33.81 -7.97
N TYR A 377 5.16 32.74 -7.74
CA TYR A 377 4.71 31.36 -7.60
C TYR A 377 4.29 30.97 -6.17
N GLY A 378 4.40 31.89 -5.20
CA GLY A 378 4.06 31.62 -3.81
C GLY A 378 5.14 30.89 -3.01
N VAL A 379 6.38 30.90 -3.50
CA VAL A 379 7.55 30.52 -2.69
C VAL A 379 8.01 31.74 -1.90
N TRP A 380 8.26 31.55 -0.61
CA TRP A 380 8.83 32.52 0.30
C TRP A 380 10.33 32.29 0.44
N GLU A 381 11.13 33.35 0.50
CA GLU A 381 12.58 33.30 0.67
C GLU A 381 13.05 34.25 1.79
N ILE A 382 14.07 33.83 2.55
CA ILE A 382 14.92 34.71 3.35
C ILE A 382 16.37 34.23 3.30
N SER A 383 17.32 35.17 3.24
CA SER A 383 18.77 34.90 3.34
C SER A 383 19.34 35.59 4.57
N LEU A 384 19.88 34.80 5.49
CA LEU A 384 20.53 35.23 6.73
C LEU A 384 22.05 35.20 6.53
N PRO A 385 22.77 36.34 6.52
CA PRO A 385 24.21 36.36 6.38
C PRO A 385 24.90 35.79 7.62
N ASN A 386 26.14 35.30 7.49
CA ASN A 386 26.95 34.89 8.64
C ASN A 386 27.08 36.01 9.69
N ASN A 387 27.27 35.60 10.94
CA ASN A 387 27.61 36.50 12.04
C ASN A 387 28.97 37.18 11.79
N ALA A 388 29.26 38.24 12.55
CA ALA A 388 30.48 39.05 12.38
C ALA A 388 31.80 38.31 12.68
N ASP A 389 31.74 37.12 13.29
CA ASP A 389 32.86 36.19 13.50
C ASP A 389 32.97 35.10 12.41
N GLY A 390 32.06 35.07 11.44
CA GLY A 390 31.96 34.06 10.38
C GLY A 390 31.06 32.87 10.69
N SER A 391 30.52 32.76 11.91
CA SER A 391 29.63 31.65 12.29
C SER A 391 28.26 31.71 11.59
N PRO A 392 27.55 30.57 11.41
CA PRO A 392 26.24 30.55 10.78
C PRO A 392 25.20 31.32 11.61
N ALA A 393 24.26 32.01 10.94
CA ALA A 393 23.19 32.78 11.60
C ALA A 393 22.25 31.91 12.46
N ILE A 394 22.08 30.64 12.08
CA ILE A 394 21.35 29.63 12.84
C ILE A 394 22.37 28.57 13.28
N PRO A 395 22.67 28.43 14.59
CA PRO A 395 23.54 27.37 15.08
C PRO A 395 22.97 25.98 14.80
N HIS A 396 23.84 24.99 14.55
CA HIS A 396 23.46 23.58 14.49
C HIS A 396 22.62 23.18 15.72
N GLY A 397 21.58 22.36 15.51
CA GLY A 397 20.73 21.86 16.59
C GLY A 397 19.67 22.86 17.08
N SER A 398 19.67 24.10 16.59
CA SER A 398 18.63 25.09 16.93
C SER A 398 17.25 24.64 16.45
N ARG A 399 16.21 24.84 17.27
CA ARG A 399 14.83 24.62 16.84
C ARG A 399 14.38 25.76 15.92
N VAL A 400 13.64 25.40 14.87
CA VAL A 400 13.14 26.30 13.83
C VAL A 400 11.72 25.93 13.41
N LYS A 401 10.89 26.95 13.16
CA LYS A 401 9.55 26.86 12.54
C LYS A 401 9.34 28.03 11.58
N ILE A 402 8.48 27.86 10.58
CA ILE A 402 7.98 28.97 9.77
C ILE A 402 6.65 29.44 10.38
N ARG A 403 6.57 30.72 10.76
CA ARG A 403 5.32 31.37 11.17
C ARG A 403 4.67 32.00 9.95
N MET A 404 3.39 31.73 9.74
CA MET A 404 2.61 32.25 8.62
C MET A 404 1.31 32.87 9.11
N ASP A 405 0.90 33.98 8.50
CA ASP A 405 -0.47 34.46 8.55
C ASP A 405 -1.25 33.83 7.38
N THR A 406 -2.28 33.04 7.69
CA THR A 406 -2.97 32.17 6.72
C THR A 406 -4.48 32.46 6.68
N PRO A 407 -5.22 31.95 5.67
CA PRO A 407 -6.68 32.03 5.65
C PRO A 407 -7.36 31.34 6.84
N SER A 408 -6.65 30.43 7.52
CA SER A 408 -7.10 29.74 8.75
C SER A 408 -6.69 30.46 10.05
N GLY A 409 -5.93 31.56 9.97
CA GLY A 409 -5.33 32.26 11.11
C GLY A 409 -3.79 32.17 11.13
N VAL A 410 -3.16 32.66 12.19
CA VAL A 410 -1.70 32.57 12.35
C VAL A 410 -1.30 31.17 12.78
N LYS A 411 -0.33 30.56 12.08
CA LYS A 411 0.17 29.20 12.31
C LYS A 411 1.69 29.16 12.37
N ASP A 412 2.23 28.34 13.27
CA ASP A 412 3.63 27.90 13.24
C ASP A 412 3.70 26.47 12.69
N SER A 413 4.42 26.27 11.58
CA SER A 413 4.62 24.95 10.95
C SER A 413 6.10 24.55 11.05
N ILE A 414 6.37 23.25 11.19
CA ILE A 414 7.71 22.69 10.90
C ILE A 414 7.95 22.84 9.39
N PRO A 415 9.11 23.33 8.91
CA PRO A 415 9.40 23.49 7.48
C PRO A 415 9.20 22.18 6.69
N ALA A 416 8.56 22.25 5.52
CA ALA A 416 8.17 21.06 4.76
C ALA A 416 9.39 20.24 4.27
N TRP A 417 10.53 20.91 4.14
CA TRP A 417 11.82 20.37 3.69
C TRP A 417 12.84 20.23 4.84
N ILE A 418 12.37 20.06 6.09
CA ILE A 418 13.26 19.89 7.25
C ILE A 418 14.05 18.57 7.15
N LYS A 419 15.34 18.62 7.47
CA LYS A 419 16.24 17.45 7.44
C LYS A 419 16.27 16.65 8.74
N PHE A 420 15.77 17.21 9.84
CA PHE A 420 15.64 16.52 11.14
C PHE A 420 14.55 17.20 11.98
N ALA A 421 13.77 16.43 12.74
CA ALA A 421 12.74 16.95 13.63
C ALA A 421 12.70 16.09 14.91
N VAL A 422 12.54 16.72 16.08
CA VAL A 422 12.64 16.05 17.39
C VAL A 422 11.50 16.48 18.31
N GLN A 423 10.97 15.51 19.07
CA GLN A 423 10.04 15.75 20.18
C GLN A 423 10.83 15.90 21.48
N ALA A 424 10.75 17.07 22.12
CA ALA A 424 11.44 17.29 23.39
C ALA A 424 10.71 16.58 24.56
N PRO A 425 11.42 16.10 25.61
CA PRO A 425 10.79 15.44 26.74
C PRO A 425 9.72 16.32 27.42
N GLY A 426 8.46 15.89 27.35
CA GLY A 426 7.31 16.61 27.91
C GLY A 426 6.64 17.61 26.96
N GLU A 427 7.17 17.83 25.76
CA GLU A 427 6.46 18.55 24.69
C GLU A 427 5.54 17.58 23.91
N ILE A 428 4.32 18.03 23.58
CA ILE A 428 3.40 17.28 22.72
C ILE A 428 3.85 17.35 21.24
N PRO A 429 4.05 18.53 20.63
CA PRO A 429 4.47 18.63 19.24
C PRO A 429 5.95 18.30 19.04
N TYR A 430 6.32 18.04 17.79
CA TYR A 430 7.71 18.02 17.32
C TYR A 430 8.21 19.45 17.06
N ASN A 431 9.52 19.60 16.98
CA ASN A 431 10.20 20.80 16.51
C ASN A 431 11.11 20.45 15.35
N GLY A 432 11.09 21.26 14.29
CA GLY A 432 12.11 21.18 13.25
C GLY A 432 13.46 21.61 13.81
N ILE A 433 14.52 20.90 13.46
CA ILE A 433 15.88 21.17 13.90
C ILE A 433 16.70 21.62 12.68
N TYR A 434 17.42 22.74 12.80
CA TYR A 434 18.40 23.13 11.78
C TYR A 434 19.59 22.17 11.85
N TYR A 435 19.65 21.24 10.90
CA TYR A 435 20.63 20.15 10.88
C TYR A 435 21.68 20.36 9.79
N ASP A 436 22.76 21.00 10.19
CA ASP A 436 23.99 21.25 9.43
C ASP A 436 25.17 21.04 10.40
N PRO A 437 25.60 19.79 10.66
CA PRO A 437 26.63 19.50 11.66
C PRO A 437 28.01 20.06 11.25
N PRO A 438 28.94 20.24 12.20
CA PRO A 438 30.35 20.52 11.91
C PRO A 438 30.94 19.54 10.89
N GLU A 439 31.94 19.95 10.13
CA GLU A 439 32.53 19.12 9.07
C GLU A 439 33.24 17.88 9.65
N GLU A 440 33.74 18.01 10.88
CA GLU A 440 34.31 16.94 11.71
C GLU A 440 33.28 15.98 12.32
N GLU A 441 31.98 16.32 12.28
CA GLU A 441 30.88 15.49 12.78
C GLU A 441 30.04 14.87 11.64
N LYS A 442 30.23 15.31 10.38
CA LYS A 442 29.57 14.74 9.20
C LYS A 442 30.08 13.33 8.91
N TYR A 443 29.16 12.41 8.65
CA TYR A 443 29.50 11.08 8.21
C TYR A 443 29.94 11.05 6.75
N VAL A 444 31.11 10.48 6.50
CA VAL A 444 31.63 10.23 5.16
C VAL A 444 31.55 8.73 4.90
N PHE A 445 30.76 8.33 3.90
CA PHE A 445 30.69 6.94 3.43
C PHE A 445 32.08 6.44 3.02
N GLN A 446 32.46 5.26 3.50
CA GLN A 446 33.74 4.60 3.20
C GLN A 446 33.57 3.45 2.21
N HIS A 447 32.36 2.92 2.06
CA HIS A 447 32.08 1.70 1.30
C HIS A 447 31.25 2.00 0.04
N PRO A 448 31.52 1.32 -1.09
CA PRO A 448 30.73 1.47 -2.30
C PRO A 448 29.40 0.70 -2.19
N GLN A 449 28.34 1.24 -2.81
CA GLN A 449 27.06 0.55 -2.95
C GLN A 449 27.26 -0.84 -3.61
N PRO A 450 26.74 -1.93 -3.04
CA PRO A 450 26.86 -3.27 -3.62
C PRO A 450 26.21 -3.36 -5.00
N LYS A 451 26.77 -4.20 -5.88
CA LYS A 451 26.14 -4.50 -7.16
C LYS A 451 24.83 -5.24 -6.97
N ARG A 452 23.87 -4.96 -7.84
CA ARG A 452 22.54 -5.55 -7.77
C ARG A 452 22.60 -7.08 -7.97
N PRO A 453 22.07 -7.90 -7.04
CA PRO A 453 22.06 -9.34 -7.20
C PRO A 453 20.98 -9.78 -8.21
N ASN A 454 21.18 -10.95 -8.83
CA ASN A 454 20.21 -11.55 -9.75
C ASN A 454 18.84 -11.75 -9.07
N SER A 455 18.86 -12.40 -7.90
CA SER A 455 17.70 -12.64 -7.05
C SER A 455 17.84 -11.91 -5.71
N LEU A 456 16.74 -11.37 -5.21
CA LEU A 456 16.70 -10.65 -3.94
C LEU A 456 16.28 -11.61 -2.82
N ARG A 457 17.05 -11.62 -1.73
CA ARG A 457 16.76 -12.30 -0.47
C ARG A 457 16.69 -11.20 0.59
N ILE A 458 15.48 -10.71 0.83
CA ILE A 458 15.18 -9.48 1.58
C ILE A 458 14.83 -9.81 3.02
N TYR A 459 15.52 -9.16 3.96
CA TYR A 459 15.16 -9.18 5.38
C TYR A 459 14.42 -7.88 5.73
N GLU A 460 13.12 -7.95 5.93
CA GLU A 460 12.26 -6.81 6.30
C GLU A 460 12.43 -6.49 7.79
N SER A 461 12.65 -5.21 8.11
CA SER A 461 13.08 -4.77 9.43
C SER A 461 12.57 -3.37 9.79
N HIS A 462 12.25 -3.20 11.07
CA HIS A 462 11.91 -1.92 11.68
C HIS A 462 12.86 -1.63 12.84
N ILE A 463 13.68 -0.58 12.70
CA ILE A 463 14.80 -0.27 13.62
C ILE A 463 14.34 -0.27 15.08
N GLY A 464 13.31 0.52 15.42
CA GLY A 464 12.88 0.74 16.79
C GLY A 464 12.44 -0.50 17.58
N MET A 465 12.12 -1.62 16.94
CA MET A 465 11.67 -2.86 17.62
C MET A 465 12.71 -4.00 17.55
N SER A 466 13.90 -3.73 17.02
CA SER A 466 14.99 -4.71 16.87
C SER A 466 15.74 -5.05 18.17
N SER A 467 15.35 -4.46 19.31
CA SER A 467 15.91 -4.76 20.63
C SER A 467 15.27 -6.02 21.23
N PRO A 468 16.01 -6.86 21.99
CA PRO A 468 15.42 -7.92 22.83
C PRO A 468 14.81 -7.37 24.13
N GLU A 469 15.28 -6.22 24.61
CA GLU A 469 14.64 -5.46 25.69
C GLU A 469 13.42 -4.69 25.16
N PRO A 470 12.37 -4.45 25.98
CA PRO A 470 11.19 -3.67 25.62
C PRO A 470 11.49 -2.16 25.63
N LYS A 471 12.24 -1.69 24.62
CA LYS A 471 12.65 -0.30 24.41
C LYS A 471 12.74 0.01 22.92
N ILE A 472 12.70 1.30 22.57
CA ILE A 472 13.05 1.75 21.23
C ILE A 472 14.55 1.48 21.00
N ASN A 473 14.89 0.76 19.94
CA ASN A 473 16.28 0.52 19.55
C ASN A 473 16.83 1.62 18.62
N THR A 474 18.16 1.75 18.57
CA THR A 474 18.85 2.79 17.78
C THR A 474 19.42 2.28 16.46
N TYR A 475 19.69 3.20 15.53
CA TYR A 475 20.43 2.93 14.29
C TYR A 475 21.78 2.29 14.57
N ALA A 476 22.55 2.81 15.53
CA ALA A 476 23.86 2.26 15.92
C ALA A 476 23.75 0.81 16.45
N ASN A 477 22.74 0.48 17.26
CA ASN A 477 22.59 -0.89 17.76
C ASN A 477 22.08 -1.85 16.66
N PHE A 478 21.27 -1.38 15.71
CA PHE A 478 20.91 -2.16 14.52
C PHE A 478 22.12 -2.43 13.62
N ARG A 479 22.96 -1.40 13.42
CA ARG A 479 24.23 -1.46 12.67
C ARG A 479 25.16 -2.53 13.23
N ASP A 480 25.36 -2.54 14.54
CA ASP A 480 26.40 -3.35 15.19
C ASP A 480 25.93 -4.78 15.52
N GLU A 481 24.68 -4.98 15.95
CA GLU A 481 24.18 -6.29 16.40
C GLU A 481 23.30 -7.00 15.34
N VAL A 482 22.54 -6.25 14.53
CA VAL A 482 21.48 -6.84 13.68
C VAL A 482 21.94 -7.07 12.24
N LEU A 483 22.68 -6.13 11.62
CA LEU A 483 23.24 -6.33 10.27
C LEU A 483 24.15 -7.58 10.17
N PRO A 484 25.04 -7.88 11.13
CA PRO A 484 25.86 -9.10 11.07
C PRO A 484 25.03 -10.39 11.18
N ARG A 485 23.93 -10.38 11.97
CA ARG A 485 22.94 -11.46 12.02
C ARG A 485 22.27 -11.67 10.67
N ILE A 486 21.80 -10.60 10.03
CA ILE A 486 21.17 -10.67 8.70
C ILE A 486 22.14 -11.24 7.66
N LYS A 487 23.41 -10.79 7.68
CA LYS A 487 24.44 -11.30 6.78
C LYS A 487 24.77 -12.77 7.05
N LYS A 488 24.89 -13.20 8.32
CA LYS A 488 25.10 -14.61 8.69
C LYS A 488 24.01 -15.50 8.10
N LEU A 489 22.75 -15.06 8.15
CA LEU A 489 21.59 -15.80 7.66
C LEU A 489 21.51 -15.94 6.12
N GLY A 490 22.43 -15.34 5.35
CA GLY A 490 22.51 -15.49 3.88
C GLY A 490 21.60 -14.56 3.07
N TYR A 491 20.92 -13.61 3.72
CA TYR A 491 20.19 -12.53 3.04
C TYR A 491 21.16 -11.59 2.32
N ASN A 492 20.70 -10.94 1.24
CA ASN A 492 21.51 -10.01 0.43
C ASN A 492 20.92 -8.60 0.34
N ALA A 493 19.72 -8.38 0.89
CA ALA A 493 19.10 -7.06 0.99
C ALA A 493 18.37 -6.91 2.34
N VAL A 494 18.26 -5.67 2.82
CA VAL A 494 17.49 -5.28 4.01
C VAL A 494 16.43 -4.27 3.57
N GLN A 495 15.16 -4.53 3.87
CA GLN A 495 14.07 -3.56 3.68
C GLN A 495 13.84 -2.86 5.03
N ILE A 496 14.16 -1.57 5.13
CA ILE A 496 14.04 -0.82 6.39
C ILE A 496 12.77 0.04 6.38
N MET A 497 11.83 -0.36 7.21
CA MET A 497 10.56 0.31 7.48
C MET A 497 10.74 1.55 8.35
N ALA A 498 9.78 2.47 8.29
CA ALA A 498 9.63 3.61 9.21
C ALA A 498 10.81 4.59 9.28
N ILE A 499 11.61 4.72 8.22
CA ILE A 499 12.72 5.70 8.17
C ILE A 499 12.20 7.14 8.13
N GLN A 500 11.20 7.45 7.29
CA GLN A 500 10.64 8.80 7.21
C GLN A 500 9.97 9.19 8.54
N GLU A 501 10.24 10.39 9.05
CA GLU A 501 9.75 10.78 10.38
C GLU A 501 8.22 10.91 10.42
N HIS A 502 7.63 10.30 11.45
CA HIS A 502 6.22 10.04 11.64
C HIS A 502 5.88 10.29 13.12
N SER A 503 4.92 11.16 13.46
CA SER A 503 4.73 11.54 14.88
C SER A 503 4.11 10.42 15.75
N TYR A 504 3.32 9.52 15.15
CA TYR A 504 2.65 8.41 15.84
C TYR A 504 3.43 7.11 15.67
N TYR A 505 4.17 6.66 16.68
CA TYR A 505 5.04 5.48 16.57
C TYR A 505 4.27 4.18 16.25
N ALA A 506 3.05 4.03 16.76
CA ALA A 506 2.18 2.90 16.43
C ALA A 506 1.53 2.97 15.03
N SER A 507 1.94 3.92 14.18
CA SER A 507 1.68 3.90 12.73
C SER A 507 2.59 2.93 11.96
N PHE A 508 3.61 2.37 12.63
CA PHE A 508 4.64 1.52 12.02
C PHE A 508 5.45 2.21 10.90
N GLY A 509 5.38 3.54 10.82
CA GLY A 509 6.02 4.37 9.78
C GLY A 509 5.05 5.03 8.81
N TYR A 510 3.85 4.46 8.59
CA TYR A 510 2.97 4.86 7.49
C TYR A 510 2.40 6.28 7.60
N HIS A 511 2.14 6.78 8.81
CA HIS A 511 1.66 8.15 9.02
C HIS A 511 2.82 9.18 9.04
N VAL A 512 3.54 9.31 7.94
CA VAL A 512 4.66 10.25 7.75
C VAL A 512 4.21 11.70 8.00
N THR A 513 5.04 12.46 8.72
CA THR A 513 4.86 13.89 8.99
C THR A 513 5.94 14.75 8.33
N ASN A 514 7.21 14.32 8.33
CA ASN A 514 8.36 15.10 7.83
C ASN A 514 9.19 14.25 6.84
N PHE A 515 8.82 14.30 5.56
CA PHE A 515 9.27 13.35 4.53
C PHE A 515 10.80 13.34 4.29
N PHE A 516 11.50 14.45 4.57
CA PHE A 516 12.95 14.60 4.38
C PHE A 516 13.77 14.31 5.65
N ALA A 517 13.12 14.08 6.79
CA ALA A 517 13.78 13.79 8.06
C ALA A 517 13.77 12.27 8.35
N PRO A 518 14.91 11.68 8.76
CA PRO A 518 14.92 10.33 9.32
C PRO A 518 14.36 10.37 10.75
N SER A 519 13.71 9.29 11.19
CA SER A 519 13.02 9.26 12.48
C SER A 519 13.99 9.39 13.66
N SER A 520 13.85 10.51 14.38
CA SER A 520 14.70 10.93 15.50
C SER A 520 14.69 9.96 16.68
N ARG A 521 13.70 9.07 16.75
CA ARG A 521 13.58 8.00 17.76
C ARG A 521 14.75 7.03 17.75
N PHE A 522 15.40 6.85 16.61
CA PHE A 522 16.45 5.84 16.43
C PHE A 522 17.87 6.42 16.45
N GLY A 523 18.02 7.74 16.36
CA GLY A 523 19.32 8.43 16.35
C GLY A 523 19.32 9.67 15.45
N THR A 524 20.50 10.08 15.03
CA THR A 524 20.73 11.21 14.12
C THR A 524 20.75 10.77 12.65
N PRO A 525 20.65 11.72 11.69
CA PRO A 525 20.95 11.47 10.28
C PRO A 525 22.30 10.79 10.03
N GLU A 526 23.34 11.15 10.79
CA GLU A 526 24.68 10.58 10.62
C GLU A 526 24.79 9.15 11.15
N ASP A 527 24.02 8.79 12.19
CA ASP A 527 23.87 7.39 12.64
C ASP A 527 23.20 6.51 11.56
N LEU A 528 22.22 7.04 10.82
CA LEU A 528 21.58 6.33 9.71
C LEU A 528 22.55 6.13 8.53
N LYS A 529 23.33 7.15 8.17
CA LYS A 529 24.40 7.01 7.15
C LYS A 529 25.40 5.92 7.57
N SER A 530 25.82 5.90 8.84
CA SER A 530 26.70 4.87 9.38
C SER A 530 26.10 3.46 9.39
N LEU A 531 24.78 3.32 9.54
CA LEU A 531 24.07 2.05 9.39
C LEU A 531 24.16 1.55 7.94
N ILE A 532 23.89 2.42 6.97
CA ILE A 532 23.85 2.05 5.54
C ILE A 532 25.26 1.71 5.02
N ASP A 533 26.26 2.51 5.35
CA ASP A 533 27.67 2.24 4.99
C ASP A 533 28.17 0.90 5.55
N LYS A 534 27.72 0.50 6.75
CA LYS A 534 28.02 -0.81 7.33
C LYS A 534 27.27 -1.96 6.64
N ALA A 535 26.06 -1.73 6.16
CA ALA A 535 25.36 -2.71 5.32
C ALA A 535 26.11 -2.91 3.99
N HIS A 536 26.64 -1.84 3.40
CA HIS A 536 27.48 -1.88 2.21
C HIS A 536 28.81 -2.58 2.44
N GLU A 537 29.50 -2.35 3.57
CA GLU A 537 30.67 -3.13 4.01
C GLU A 537 30.38 -4.65 4.04
N LEU A 538 29.20 -5.03 4.56
CA LEU A 538 28.74 -6.41 4.61
C LEU A 538 28.22 -6.95 3.26
N GLY A 539 28.19 -6.14 2.20
CA GLY A 539 27.62 -6.50 0.91
C GLY A 539 26.13 -6.84 1.00
N LEU A 540 25.37 -6.01 1.71
CA LEU A 540 23.91 -6.01 1.79
C LEU A 540 23.38 -4.74 1.11
N LEU A 541 22.39 -4.89 0.21
CA LEU A 541 21.62 -3.74 -0.28
C LEU A 541 20.70 -3.23 0.84
N VAL A 542 20.47 -1.92 0.90
CA VAL A 542 19.50 -1.31 1.81
C VAL A 542 18.40 -0.62 1.01
N LEU A 543 17.18 -1.13 1.15
CA LEU A 543 15.96 -0.59 0.55
C LEU A 543 15.17 0.16 1.64
N MET A 544 14.56 1.29 1.30
CA MET A 544 13.74 2.08 2.24
C MET A 544 12.24 1.94 1.92
N ASP A 545 11.39 1.91 2.94
CA ASP A 545 9.95 2.17 2.78
C ASP A 545 9.73 3.66 2.46
N ILE A 546 9.16 3.98 1.30
CA ILE A 546 8.86 5.34 0.87
C ILE A 546 7.34 5.53 0.72
N VAL A 547 6.75 6.23 1.69
CA VAL A 547 5.29 6.31 1.87
C VAL A 547 4.75 7.53 1.13
N HIS A 548 4.81 7.50 -0.19
CA HIS A 548 4.31 8.59 -1.05
C HIS A 548 2.82 8.46 -1.43
N SER A 549 2.11 7.46 -0.89
CA SER A 549 0.68 7.27 -1.14
C SER A 549 -0.23 8.23 -0.39
N HIS A 550 0.19 8.70 0.78
CA HIS A 550 -0.57 9.57 1.66
C HIS A 550 0.36 10.34 2.63
N ALA A 551 -0.21 11.23 3.44
CA ALA A 551 0.48 11.89 4.54
C ALA A 551 -0.40 11.92 5.80
N SER A 552 0.22 12.02 6.97
CA SER A 552 -0.48 12.17 8.24
C SER A 552 -1.45 13.36 8.25
N ASN A 553 -2.60 13.20 8.92
CA ASN A 553 -3.53 14.30 9.17
C ASN A 553 -3.05 15.30 10.25
N ASN A 554 -1.90 15.06 10.89
CA ASN A 554 -1.35 15.94 11.91
C ASN A 554 -1.01 17.34 11.33
N THR A 555 -1.67 18.37 11.87
CA THR A 555 -1.52 19.77 11.44
C THR A 555 -0.46 20.56 12.21
N LEU A 556 0.04 20.04 13.34
CA LEU A 556 1.07 20.68 14.17
C LEU A 556 2.48 20.31 13.73
N ASP A 557 2.67 19.02 13.40
CA ASP A 557 4.00 18.41 13.21
C ASP A 557 4.29 17.99 11.77
N GLY A 558 3.33 18.16 10.86
CA GLY A 558 3.42 17.68 9.48
C GLY A 558 2.71 18.57 8.45
N LEU A 559 2.65 18.08 7.21
CA LEU A 559 2.20 18.84 6.04
C LEU A 559 0.71 19.23 6.05
N ASN A 560 -0.14 18.68 6.93
CA ASN A 560 -1.57 18.96 6.87
C ASN A 560 -1.89 20.42 7.24
N GLY A 561 -2.70 21.09 6.41
CA GLY A 561 -3.02 22.51 6.59
C GLY A 561 -1.79 23.40 6.67
N PHE A 562 -0.72 23.10 5.92
CA PHE A 562 0.59 23.75 6.05
C PHE A 562 0.51 25.27 5.93
N ASP A 563 -0.07 25.77 4.83
CA ASP A 563 -0.27 27.20 4.53
C ASP A 563 -1.68 27.71 4.91
N GLY A 564 -2.39 26.95 5.75
CA GLY A 564 -3.77 27.20 6.14
C GLY A 564 -4.84 26.82 5.11
N THR A 565 -4.48 26.17 3.99
CA THR A 565 -5.44 25.61 3.02
C THR A 565 -5.54 24.08 3.13
N ASP A 566 -6.63 23.49 2.62
CA ASP A 566 -6.72 22.03 2.46
C ASP A 566 -6.09 21.54 1.14
N THR A 567 -5.82 22.43 0.18
CA THR A 567 -5.45 22.16 -1.23
C THR A 567 -3.96 22.27 -1.57
N HIS A 568 -3.08 22.53 -0.60
CA HIS A 568 -1.66 22.84 -0.82
C HIS A 568 -0.85 21.69 -1.47
N TYR A 569 -0.37 20.73 -0.66
CA TYR A 569 0.25 19.50 -1.16
C TYR A 569 -0.79 18.44 -1.60
N PHE A 570 -2.06 18.66 -1.29
CA PHE A 570 -3.13 17.65 -1.28
C PHE A 570 -4.30 18.06 -2.18
N HIS A 571 -5.13 17.10 -2.56
CA HIS A 571 -6.45 17.45 -3.12
C HIS A 571 -7.33 18.10 -2.04
N GLY A 572 -8.28 18.93 -2.47
CA GLY A 572 -9.27 19.55 -1.58
C GLY A 572 -10.49 18.65 -1.32
N GLY A 573 -11.17 18.88 -0.19
CA GLY A 573 -12.38 18.17 0.19
C GLY A 573 -12.21 16.63 0.24
N PRO A 574 -13.25 15.84 -0.11
CA PRO A 574 -13.21 14.38 0.01
C PRO A 574 -12.11 13.67 -0.81
N ARG A 575 -11.75 14.14 -2.02
CA ARG A 575 -10.62 13.57 -2.80
C ARG A 575 -9.28 13.76 -2.06
N GLY A 576 -9.23 14.72 -1.15
CA GLY A 576 -8.07 15.02 -0.31
C GLY A 576 -7.89 14.14 0.92
N HIS A 577 -8.77 13.18 1.19
CA HIS A 577 -8.82 12.48 2.48
C HIS A 577 -9.08 10.97 2.34
N HIS A 578 -8.15 10.16 2.84
CA HIS A 578 -8.31 8.71 2.88
C HIS A 578 -9.04 8.27 4.15
N TRP A 579 -10.37 8.17 4.08
CA TRP A 579 -11.24 7.93 5.24
C TRP A 579 -10.91 6.66 6.05
N MET A 580 -10.38 5.61 5.41
CA MET A 580 -10.03 4.34 6.07
C MET A 580 -8.67 4.42 6.81
N TRP A 581 -7.82 5.39 6.46
CA TRP A 581 -6.51 5.63 7.10
C TRP A 581 -6.43 6.99 7.81
N ASP A 582 -7.56 7.69 8.00
CA ASP A 582 -7.63 9.05 8.56
C ASP A 582 -6.48 9.99 8.11
N SER A 583 -6.23 10.07 6.80
CA SER A 583 -5.01 10.66 6.24
C SER A 583 -5.27 11.62 5.08
N ARG A 584 -4.25 12.37 4.65
CA ARG A 584 -4.31 13.28 3.50
C ARG A 584 -3.77 12.63 2.22
N LEU A 585 -4.37 12.94 1.08
CA LEU A 585 -4.00 12.40 -0.24
C LEU A 585 -3.37 13.47 -1.13
N PHE A 586 -2.18 13.19 -1.67
CA PHE A 586 -1.40 14.11 -2.49
C PHE A 586 -2.11 14.51 -3.79
N ASN A 587 -1.86 15.74 -4.25
CA ASN A 587 -2.28 16.21 -5.57
C ASN A 587 -1.14 15.99 -6.57
N TYR A 588 -0.99 14.76 -7.07
CA TYR A 588 0.12 14.35 -7.94
C TYR A 588 0.21 15.14 -9.27
N GLY A 589 -0.88 15.79 -9.71
CA GLY A 589 -0.89 16.68 -10.87
C GLY A 589 -0.29 18.08 -10.61
N SER A 590 0.05 18.42 -9.36
CA SER A 590 0.63 19.71 -8.98
C SER A 590 2.14 19.74 -9.14
N TRP A 591 2.67 20.80 -9.76
CA TRP A 591 4.08 20.95 -10.10
C TRP A 591 5.02 20.87 -8.89
N GLU A 592 4.70 21.59 -7.80
CA GLU A 592 5.51 21.58 -6.59
C GLU A 592 5.33 20.30 -5.76
N VAL A 593 4.21 19.57 -5.92
CA VAL A 593 4.05 18.22 -5.34
C VAL A 593 4.95 17.23 -6.08
N LEU A 594 5.00 17.29 -7.41
CA LEU A 594 5.96 16.52 -8.20
C LEU A 594 7.40 16.87 -7.81
N ARG A 595 7.74 18.16 -7.67
CA ARG A 595 9.06 18.59 -7.19
C ARG A 595 9.37 17.99 -5.81
N TYR A 596 8.44 18.09 -4.87
CA TYR A 596 8.59 17.59 -3.50
C TYR A 596 8.86 16.07 -3.48
N LEU A 597 7.98 15.27 -4.08
CA LEU A 597 8.06 13.80 -4.03
C LEU A 597 9.21 13.23 -4.88
N LEU A 598 9.52 13.82 -6.05
CA LEU A 598 10.68 13.42 -6.86
C LEU A 598 12.00 13.82 -6.21
N SER A 599 12.04 14.98 -5.54
CA SER A 599 13.21 15.39 -4.77
C SER A 599 13.38 14.57 -3.49
N ASN A 600 12.29 14.06 -2.90
CA ASN A 600 12.38 13.18 -1.74
C ASN A 600 12.93 11.81 -2.12
N ALA A 601 12.45 11.21 -3.22
CA ALA A 601 13.03 9.97 -3.75
C ALA A 601 14.53 10.14 -4.07
N ARG A 602 14.96 11.27 -4.65
CA ARG A 602 16.40 11.52 -4.85
C ARG A 602 17.16 11.74 -3.53
N TRP A 603 16.60 12.48 -2.57
CA TRP A 603 17.25 12.80 -1.30
C TRP A 603 17.74 11.55 -0.58
N TRP A 604 16.93 10.50 -0.51
CA TRP A 604 17.31 9.24 0.13
C TRP A 604 18.40 8.46 -0.64
N LEU A 605 18.38 8.47 -1.98
CA LEU A 605 19.44 7.85 -2.79
C LEU A 605 20.76 8.65 -2.76
N GLU A 606 20.70 9.98 -2.73
CA GLU A 606 21.88 10.85 -2.87
C GLU A 606 22.55 11.17 -1.52
N GLU A 607 21.80 11.49 -0.45
CA GLU A 607 22.35 11.83 0.88
C GLU A 607 22.66 10.59 1.73
N TYR A 608 21.80 9.57 1.67
CA TYR A 608 21.89 8.38 2.54
C TYR A 608 22.34 7.11 1.83
N LYS A 609 22.48 7.13 0.50
CA LYS A 609 22.94 5.98 -0.32
C LYS A 609 22.07 4.72 -0.20
N PHE A 610 20.75 4.87 0.00
CA PHE A 610 19.85 3.73 -0.18
C PHE A 610 19.97 3.15 -1.61
N ASP A 611 19.83 1.84 -1.73
CA ASP A 611 19.95 1.07 -2.98
C ASP A 611 18.60 0.87 -3.68
N GLY A 612 17.56 1.58 -3.24
CA GLY A 612 16.21 1.48 -3.79
C GLY A 612 15.12 1.64 -2.74
N PHE A 613 13.90 1.30 -3.13
CA PHE A 613 12.68 1.56 -2.37
C PHE A 613 11.67 0.42 -2.45
N ARG A 614 10.87 0.27 -1.38
CA ARG A 614 9.48 -0.17 -1.50
C ARG A 614 8.59 1.07 -1.47
N PHE A 615 7.75 1.23 -2.48
CA PHE A 615 6.67 2.21 -2.45
C PHE A 615 5.45 1.56 -1.82
N ASP A 616 4.94 2.17 -0.75
CA ASP A 616 3.86 1.59 0.08
C ASP A 616 2.48 2.17 -0.26
N GLY A 617 1.45 1.32 -0.23
CA GLY A 617 0.07 1.70 -0.53
C GLY A 617 -0.18 2.07 -2.01
N VAL A 618 0.54 1.48 -2.97
CA VAL A 618 0.45 1.86 -4.39
C VAL A 618 -0.94 1.61 -4.97
N THR A 619 -1.67 0.59 -4.51
CA THR A 619 -3.09 0.40 -4.86
C THR A 619 -3.97 1.60 -4.40
N SER A 620 -3.63 2.28 -3.31
CA SER A 620 -4.31 3.51 -2.89
C SER A 620 -4.00 4.70 -3.81
N MET A 621 -2.83 4.70 -4.46
CA MET A 621 -2.42 5.73 -5.42
C MET A 621 -3.11 5.55 -6.76
N MET A 622 -3.07 4.33 -7.32
CA MET A 622 -3.47 4.07 -8.70
C MET A 622 -4.99 4.13 -8.94
N TYR A 623 -5.81 4.12 -7.88
CA TYR A 623 -7.26 4.09 -7.98
C TYR A 623 -7.93 5.15 -7.10
N THR A 624 -8.91 5.86 -7.66
CA THR A 624 -9.74 6.86 -6.97
C THR A 624 -10.68 6.29 -5.89
N HIS A 625 -10.86 4.96 -5.88
CA HIS A 625 -11.51 4.21 -4.79
C HIS A 625 -10.49 3.48 -3.89
N HIS A 626 -9.18 3.68 -4.11
CA HIS A 626 -8.07 3.20 -3.30
C HIS A 626 -8.03 1.66 -3.07
N GLY A 627 -8.63 0.88 -3.96
CA GLY A 627 -8.88 -0.56 -3.77
C GLY A 627 -9.93 -0.90 -2.69
N LEU A 628 -10.42 0.08 -1.93
CA LEU A 628 -11.37 -0.13 -0.84
C LEU A 628 -12.71 -0.65 -1.36
N GLN A 629 -13.18 -1.76 -0.78
CA GLN A 629 -14.46 -2.43 -1.10
C GLN A 629 -14.59 -2.92 -2.57
N VAL A 630 -13.50 -2.88 -3.34
CA VAL A 630 -13.42 -3.43 -4.70
C VAL A 630 -12.74 -4.79 -4.66
N ALA A 631 -13.18 -5.71 -5.52
CA ALA A 631 -12.51 -6.98 -5.77
C ALA A 631 -11.90 -6.92 -7.18
N PHE A 632 -10.61 -7.25 -7.29
CA PHE A 632 -9.93 -7.41 -8.57
C PHE A 632 -10.03 -8.88 -8.98
N THR A 633 -10.79 -9.14 -10.05
CA THR A 633 -11.03 -10.49 -10.59
C THR A 633 -10.04 -10.88 -11.67
N GLY A 634 -9.21 -9.93 -12.11
CA GLY A 634 -8.36 -10.07 -13.30
C GLY A 634 -9.02 -9.55 -14.58
N ASN A 635 -10.21 -8.94 -14.49
CA ASN A 635 -10.84 -8.29 -15.63
C ASN A 635 -10.18 -6.92 -15.88
N TYR A 636 -9.65 -6.69 -17.09
CA TYR A 636 -8.84 -5.51 -17.37
C TYR A 636 -9.62 -4.18 -17.29
N GLY A 637 -10.95 -4.22 -17.34
CA GLY A 637 -11.81 -3.06 -17.06
C GLY A 637 -11.81 -2.60 -15.60
N GLU A 638 -11.32 -3.41 -14.67
CA GLU A 638 -11.11 -3.04 -13.26
C GLU A 638 -9.84 -2.18 -13.09
N TYR A 639 -8.82 -2.41 -13.93
CA TYR A 639 -7.53 -1.71 -13.86
C TYR A 639 -7.47 -0.45 -14.74
N PHE A 640 -8.21 -0.43 -15.86
CA PHE A 640 -8.06 0.59 -16.91
C PHE A 640 -9.39 1.28 -17.23
N GLY A 641 -9.63 2.44 -16.62
CA GLY A 641 -10.85 3.22 -16.86
C GLY A 641 -10.82 4.59 -16.20
N PHE A 642 -12.00 5.12 -15.87
CA PHE A 642 -12.15 6.37 -15.11
C PHE A 642 -11.86 6.21 -13.60
N ALA A 643 -11.81 4.97 -13.11
CA ALA A 643 -11.44 4.68 -11.73
C ALA A 643 -9.93 4.87 -11.47
N THR A 644 -9.09 4.67 -12.50
CA THR A 644 -7.63 4.78 -12.45
C THR A 644 -7.22 6.26 -12.31
N ASP A 645 -6.42 6.60 -11.29
CA ASP A 645 -5.90 7.96 -11.12
C ASP A 645 -4.65 8.15 -12.00
N VAL A 646 -4.82 8.84 -13.13
CA VAL A 646 -3.74 9.03 -14.11
C VAL A 646 -2.66 9.98 -13.60
N ASP A 647 -2.99 10.95 -12.74
CA ASP A 647 -1.98 11.85 -12.16
C ASP A 647 -1.03 11.06 -11.26
N ALA A 648 -1.57 10.17 -10.42
CA ALA A 648 -0.80 9.29 -9.56
C ALA A 648 0.08 8.30 -10.35
N VAL A 649 -0.46 7.65 -11.40
CA VAL A 649 0.33 6.72 -12.22
C VAL A 649 1.41 7.47 -13.03
N VAL A 650 1.15 8.69 -13.50
CA VAL A 650 2.18 9.53 -14.14
C VAL A 650 3.29 9.92 -13.17
N TYR A 651 2.98 10.22 -11.90
CA TYR A 651 4.00 10.40 -10.86
C TYR A 651 4.85 9.12 -10.69
N LEU A 652 4.23 7.94 -10.60
CA LEU A 652 4.94 6.66 -10.46
C LEU A 652 5.85 6.36 -11.67
N MET A 653 5.41 6.70 -12.88
CA MET A 653 6.25 6.60 -14.08
C MET A 653 7.43 7.59 -14.06
N LEU A 654 7.22 8.83 -13.60
CA LEU A 654 8.28 9.84 -13.50
C LEU A 654 9.33 9.50 -12.43
N VAL A 655 8.91 8.93 -11.28
CA VAL A 655 9.86 8.53 -10.24
C VAL A 655 10.65 7.28 -10.64
N ASN A 656 10.03 6.32 -11.34
CA ASN A 656 10.77 5.17 -11.88
C ASN A 656 11.72 5.56 -13.03
N ASP A 657 11.37 6.52 -13.90
CA ASP A 657 12.29 7.07 -14.92
C ASP A 657 13.49 7.79 -14.27
N LEU A 658 13.23 8.55 -13.19
CA LEU A 658 14.26 9.21 -12.38
C LEU A 658 15.21 8.21 -11.69
N ILE A 659 14.66 7.21 -11.00
CA ILE A 659 15.43 6.21 -10.23
C ILE A 659 16.36 5.44 -11.16
N HIS A 660 15.82 4.71 -12.14
CA HIS A 660 16.65 3.83 -12.99
C HIS A 660 17.54 4.62 -13.98
N GLY A 661 17.18 5.87 -14.31
CA GLY A 661 17.97 6.76 -15.15
C GLY A 661 19.19 7.38 -14.46
N LEU A 662 19.13 7.60 -13.14
CA LEU A 662 20.26 8.12 -12.35
C LEU A 662 21.00 7.02 -11.57
N TYR A 663 20.32 5.94 -11.22
CA TYR A 663 20.82 4.84 -10.38
C TYR A 663 20.43 3.48 -11.00
N PRO A 664 21.10 3.02 -12.07
CA PRO A 664 20.68 1.83 -12.82
C PRO A 664 20.72 0.50 -12.03
N GLU A 665 21.51 0.45 -10.95
CA GLU A 665 21.59 -0.70 -10.03
C GLU A 665 20.50 -0.66 -8.94
N ALA A 666 19.77 0.45 -8.78
CA ALA A 666 18.75 0.57 -7.75
C ALA A 666 17.55 -0.34 -8.04
N VAL A 667 16.78 -0.65 -6.98
CA VAL A 667 15.60 -1.53 -7.05
C VAL A 667 14.32 -0.76 -6.69
N ALA A 668 13.31 -0.81 -7.55
CA ALA A 668 11.98 -0.28 -7.25
C ALA A 668 10.96 -1.41 -7.01
N ILE A 669 10.55 -1.62 -5.76
CA ILE A 669 9.48 -2.54 -5.38
C ILE A 669 8.18 -1.75 -5.18
N GLY A 670 7.06 -2.24 -5.71
CA GLY A 670 5.74 -1.65 -5.46
C GLY A 670 4.84 -2.56 -4.63
N GLU A 671 4.27 -2.01 -3.55
CA GLU A 671 3.16 -2.62 -2.83
C GLU A 671 1.84 -2.36 -3.56
N ASP A 672 1.50 -3.26 -4.48
CA ASP A 672 0.19 -3.31 -5.11
C ASP A 672 -0.50 -4.65 -4.84
N VAL A 673 -1.66 -4.62 -4.19
CA VAL A 673 -2.52 -5.79 -4.00
C VAL A 673 -3.40 -6.07 -5.23
N SER A 674 -3.65 -5.08 -6.09
CA SER A 674 -4.67 -5.19 -7.15
C SER A 674 -4.34 -6.21 -8.24
N GLY A 675 -3.08 -6.31 -8.67
CA GLY A 675 -2.70 -7.12 -9.84
C GLY A 675 -2.62 -6.35 -11.15
N MET A 676 -2.45 -5.02 -11.10
CA MET A 676 -2.43 -4.16 -12.28
C MET A 676 -1.43 -4.66 -13.34
N PRO A 677 -1.87 -4.95 -14.58
CA PRO A 677 -0.96 -5.32 -15.68
C PRO A 677 -0.02 -4.18 -16.05
N THR A 678 1.18 -4.51 -16.54
CA THR A 678 2.25 -3.56 -16.97
C THR A 678 2.91 -2.79 -15.83
N PHE A 679 2.70 -3.21 -14.58
CA PHE A 679 3.25 -2.57 -13.40
C PHE A 679 4.78 -2.74 -13.32
N CYS A 680 5.28 -3.97 -13.54
CA CYS A 680 6.72 -4.29 -13.52
C CYS A 680 7.37 -4.27 -14.92
N ILE A 681 6.85 -3.44 -15.82
CA ILE A 681 7.36 -3.26 -17.19
C ILE A 681 7.99 -1.86 -17.30
N PRO A 682 9.13 -1.68 -17.99
CA PRO A 682 9.80 -0.38 -18.12
C PRO A 682 8.90 0.73 -18.67
N VAL A 683 9.14 1.96 -18.21
CA VAL A 683 8.35 3.15 -18.61
C VAL A 683 8.41 3.37 -20.12
N GLN A 684 9.58 3.21 -20.72
CA GLN A 684 9.83 3.39 -22.16
C GLN A 684 9.05 2.39 -23.03
N ASP A 685 8.76 1.21 -22.48
CA ASP A 685 8.00 0.13 -23.12
C ASP A 685 6.47 0.32 -22.98
N GLY A 686 6.04 1.20 -22.06
CA GLY A 686 4.64 1.58 -21.78
C GLY A 686 4.12 1.22 -20.38
N GLY A 687 4.98 0.65 -19.51
CA GLY A 687 4.60 0.25 -18.15
C GLY A 687 4.75 1.34 -17.09
N VAL A 688 4.54 0.97 -15.83
CA VAL A 688 4.68 1.87 -14.66
C VAL A 688 6.15 2.00 -14.21
N GLY A 689 7.01 1.04 -14.59
CA GLY A 689 8.46 1.12 -14.40
C GLY A 689 9.01 0.50 -13.12
N PHE A 690 8.20 -0.22 -12.34
CA PHE A 690 8.70 -0.96 -11.18
C PHE A 690 9.55 -2.17 -11.62
N ASP A 691 10.43 -2.63 -10.73
CA ASP A 691 11.16 -3.87 -10.91
C ASP A 691 10.38 -5.09 -10.45
N TYR A 692 9.81 -5.00 -9.25
CA TYR A 692 9.07 -6.08 -8.60
C TYR A 692 7.78 -5.55 -8.01
N ARG A 693 6.81 -6.43 -7.85
CA ARG A 693 5.68 -6.24 -6.92
C ARG A 693 5.67 -7.28 -5.81
N LEU A 694 5.07 -6.94 -4.68
CA LEU A 694 4.82 -7.90 -3.61
C LEU A 694 3.75 -8.93 -4.03
N HIS A 695 4.00 -10.22 -3.77
CA HIS A 695 3.05 -11.30 -4.07
C HIS A 695 2.03 -11.48 -2.94
N MET A 696 1.26 -10.41 -2.64
CA MET A 696 0.46 -10.26 -1.42
C MET A 696 -0.62 -11.34 -1.19
N ALA A 697 -1.02 -12.09 -2.22
CA ALA A 697 -2.00 -13.18 -2.11
C ALA A 697 -1.44 -14.47 -1.47
N VAL A 698 -0.13 -14.61 -1.29
CA VAL A 698 0.49 -15.83 -0.74
C VAL A 698 0.26 -15.98 0.77
N PRO A 699 0.51 -14.97 1.63
CA PRO A 699 0.17 -15.06 3.06
C PRO A 699 -1.31 -15.34 3.32
N ASP A 700 -2.22 -14.66 2.61
CA ASP A 700 -3.66 -14.88 2.72
C ASP A 700 -4.03 -16.37 2.53
N LYS A 701 -3.37 -17.05 1.58
CA LYS A 701 -3.61 -18.48 1.34
C LYS A 701 -3.04 -19.37 2.45
N TRP A 702 -1.89 -19.02 3.03
CA TRP A 702 -1.39 -19.74 4.20
C TRP A 702 -2.30 -19.55 5.43
N ILE A 703 -2.79 -18.34 5.66
CA ILE A 703 -3.76 -18.03 6.72
C ILE A 703 -5.09 -18.80 6.48
N GLU A 704 -5.59 -18.84 5.25
CA GLU A 704 -6.79 -19.62 4.86
C GLU A 704 -6.63 -21.10 5.19
N LEU A 705 -5.46 -21.67 4.88
CA LEU A 705 -5.15 -23.08 5.12
C LEU A 705 -4.87 -23.41 6.59
N LEU A 706 -4.20 -22.52 7.34
CA LEU A 706 -3.91 -22.68 8.77
C LEU A 706 -5.18 -22.59 9.64
N LYS A 707 -6.26 -21.99 9.11
CA LYS A 707 -7.61 -22.01 9.71
C LYS A 707 -8.37 -23.33 9.44
N GLN A 708 -7.76 -24.29 8.74
CA GLN A 708 -8.31 -25.60 8.36
C GLN A 708 -7.38 -26.75 8.80
N SER A 709 -7.90 -27.98 8.89
CA SER A 709 -7.08 -29.17 9.15
C SER A 709 -6.25 -29.60 7.93
N ASP A 710 -5.05 -30.12 8.16
CA ASP A 710 -4.08 -30.58 7.15
C ASP A 710 -4.71 -31.51 6.08
N GLU A 711 -5.65 -32.38 6.45
CA GLU A 711 -6.28 -33.34 5.53
C GLU A 711 -7.11 -32.70 4.41
N TYR A 712 -7.59 -31.47 4.62
CA TYR A 712 -8.37 -30.69 3.65
C TYR A 712 -7.51 -29.76 2.77
N TRP A 713 -6.20 -29.64 3.04
CA TRP A 713 -5.30 -28.80 2.24
C TRP A 713 -5.18 -29.35 0.82
N LYS A 714 -5.51 -28.52 -0.18
CA LYS A 714 -5.39 -28.90 -1.59
C LYS A 714 -4.03 -28.50 -2.15
N MET A 715 -3.32 -29.47 -2.69
CA MET A 715 -2.01 -29.27 -3.31
C MET A 715 -2.12 -28.43 -4.58
N GLY A 716 -3.21 -28.60 -5.34
CA GLY A 716 -3.52 -27.80 -6.52
C GLY A 716 -3.81 -26.33 -6.20
N ASP A 717 -4.48 -26.03 -5.08
CA ASP A 717 -4.75 -24.65 -4.67
C ASP A 717 -3.46 -23.95 -4.20
N ILE A 718 -2.60 -24.64 -3.42
CA ILE A 718 -1.28 -24.13 -3.00
C ILE A 718 -0.42 -23.80 -4.22
N VAL A 719 -0.25 -24.76 -5.14
CA VAL A 719 0.51 -24.55 -6.37
C VAL A 719 -0.11 -23.42 -7.20
N HIS A 720 -1.45 -23.37 -7.32
CA HIS A 720 -2.10 -22.31 -8.08
C HIS A 720 -1.79 -20.93 -7.50
N THR A 721 -1.99 -20.67 -6.20
CA THR A 721 -1.68 -19.35 -5.61
C THR A 721 -0.21 -18.99 -5.80
N LEU A 722 0.73 -19.92 -5.59
CA LEU A 722 2.16 -19.64 -5.76
C LEU A 722 2.56 -19.35 -7.22
N THR A 723 1.86 -19.94 -8.21
CA THR A 723 2.22 -19.77 -9.64
C THR A 723 1.29 -18.85 -10.44
N ASN A 724 0.18 -18.37 -9.88
CA ASN A 724 -0.81 -17.52 -10.56
C ASN A 724 -0.36 -16.05 -10.63
N ARG A 725 0.72 -15.80 -11.37
CA ARG A 725 1.39 -14.51 -11.52
C ARG A 725 1.74 -14.24 -12.98
N ARG A 726 1.98 -12.97 -13.32
CA ARG A 726 2.20 -12.53 -14.70
C ARG A 726 3.65 -12.88 -15.11
N TRP A 727 3.82 -13.82 -16.04
CA TRP A 727 5.14 -14.35 -16.44
C TRP A 727 6.22 -13.28 -16.71
N SER A 728 5.84 -12.18 -17.35
CA SER A 728 6.77 -11.10 -17.74
C SER A 728 7.01 -10.03 -16.66
N GLU A 729 6.48 -10.19 -15.45
CA GLU A 729 6.50 -9.19 -14.38
C GLU A 729 6.94 -9.85 -13.06
N LYS A 730 8.12 -9.44 -12.53
CA LYS A 730 8.77 -10.12 -11.40
C LYS A 730 8.02 -9.92 -10.09
N CYS A 731 8.00 -10.94 -9.23
CA CYS A 731 7.40 -10.86 -7.90
C CYS A 731 8.42 -11.13 -6.78
N VAL A 732 8.33 -10.35 -5.70
CA VAL A 732 8.90 -10.71 -4.38
C VAL A 732 7.83 -11.47 -3.61
N THR A 733 8.14 -12.68 -3.15
CA THR A 733 7.22 -13.57 -2.43
C THR A 733 7.66 -13.78 -0.98
N TYR A 734 6.69 -14.01 -0.10
CA TYR A 734 6.88 -14.18 1.34
C TYR A 734 5.73 -15.02 1.90
N ALA A 735 5.99 -15.76 2.97
CA ALA A 735 4.98 -16.61 3.59
C ALA A 735 4.08 -15.82 4.55
N GLU A 736 4.64 -14.80 5.22
CA GLU A 736 4.00 -13.90 6.19
C GLU A 736 4.79 -12.58 6.20
N SER A 737 4.09 -11.44 6.24
CA SER A 737 4.68 -10.09 6.38
C SER A 737 4.59 -9.57 7.82
N HIS A 738 5.05 -8.34 8.01
CA HIS A 738 4.80 -7.54 9.20
C HIS A 738 3.30 -7.47 9.60
N ASP A 739 2.34 -7.50 8.66
CA ASP A 739 0.89 -7.47 8.94
C ASP A 739 0.42 -8.65 9.79
N GLN A 740 0.77 -9.88 9.38
CA GLN A 740 0.39 -11.09 10.12
C GLN A 740 1.07 -11.17 11.49
N ALA A 741 2.18 -10.44 11.66
CA ALA A 741 2.86 -10.33 12.92
C ALA A 741 2.23 -9.27 13.86
N LEU A 742 1.35 -8.36 13.39
CA LEU A 742 0.70 -7.33 14.22
C LEU A 742 -0.47 -7.88 15.08
N VAL A 743 -0.82 -7.11 16.12
CA VAL A 743 -1.93 -7.40 17.03
C VAL A 743 -3.27 -7.45 16.29
N GLY A 744 -3.82 -8.65 16.11
CA GLY A 744 -5.08 -8.88 15.40
C GLY A 744 -5.10 -10.19 14.63
N ASP A 745 -3.93 -10.62 14.12
CA ASP A 745 -3.71 -11.96 13.58
C ASP A 745 -2.62 -12.70 14.40
N LYS A 746 -1.95 -13.69 13.81
CA LYS A 746 -0.84 -14.45 14.39
C LYS A 746 0.22 -14.76 13.33
N THR A 747 1.48 -14.88 13.76
CA THR A 747 2.53 -15.49 12.92
C THR A 747 2.19 -16.93 12.56
N ILE A 748 2.76 -17.46 11.47
CA ILE A 748 2.59 -18.86 11.04
C ILE A 748 3.03 -19.82 12.16
N ALA A 749 4.12 -19.49 12.87
CA ALA A 749 4.57 -20.24 14.03
C ALA A 749 3.49 -20.30 15.13
N PHE A 750 2.85 -19.18 15.46
CA PHE A 750 1.82 -19.12 16.51
C PHE A 750 0.44 -19.62 16.04
N TRP A 751 0.14 -19.63 14.74
CA TRP A 751 -0.97 -20.41 14.15
C TRP A 751 -0.76 -21.93 14.28
N LEU A 752 0.47 -22.40 14.01
CA LEU A 752 0.81 -23.82 14.02
C LEU A 752 0.91 -24.41 15.43
N MET A 753 1.55 -23.67 16.35
CA MET A 753 1.97 -24.17 17.67
C MET A 753 1.24 -23.52 18.85
N ASP A 754 0.71 -22.30 18.69
CA ASP A 754 -0.01 -21.56 19.73
C ASP A 754 0.78 -21.55 21.07
N LYS A 755 0.10 -21.64 22.21
CA LYS A 755 0.73 -21.60 23.55
C LYS A 755 1.72 -22.74 23.86
N ASP A 756 1.71 -23.86 23.11
CA ASP A 756 2.66 -24.95 23.35
C ASP A 756 4.12 -24.46 23.14
N MET A 757 4.31 -23.36 22.39
CA MET A 757 5.60 -22.70 22.19
C MET A 757 6.29 -22.25 23.49
N TYR A 758 5.53 -21.98 24.56
CA TYR A 758 6.09 -21.53 25.84
C TYR A 758 6.62 -22.70 26.69
N ASP A 759 5.99 -23.88 26.58
CA ASP A 759 6.26 -25.03 27.45
C ASP A 759 7.17 -26.10 26.82
N PHE A 760 7.16 -26.23 25.49
CA PHE A 760 7.72 -27.40 24.77
C PHE A 760 8.84 -27.08 23.77
N MET A 761 9.24 -25.81 23.64
CA MET A 761 10.32 -25.41 22.73
C MET A 761 11.74 -25.66 23.24
N ALA A 762 11.91 -26.22 24.45
CA ALA A 762 13.22 -26.64 24.95
C ALA A 762 13.61 -28.05 24.44
N LEU A 763 14.92 -28.27 24.26
CA LEU A 763 15.47 -29.58 23.90
C LEU A 763 15.63 -30.53 25.11
N ASP A 764 15.57 -30.01 26.34
CA ASP A 764 15.68 -30.78 27.59
C ASP A 764 14.51 -31.76 27.85
N ARG A 765 13.44 -31.65 27.06
CA ARG A 765 12.17 -32.38 27.21
C ARG A 765 11.68 -32.96 25.88
N PRO A 766 10.85 -34.03 25.92
CA PRO A 766 10.16 -34.52 24.74
C PRO A 766 9.32 -33.42 24.08
N SER A 767 9.37 -33.38 22.75
CA SER A 767 8.47 -32.55 21.94
C SER A 767 7.02 -33.06 22.01
N THR A 768 6.07 -32.25 21.53
CA THR A 768 4.68 -32.68 21.33
C THR A 768 4.38 -32.83 19.85
N PRO A 769 3.41 -33.67 19.45
CA PRO A 769 2.97 -33.77 18.05
C PRO A 769 2.48 -32.45 17.44
N ARG A 770 2.16 -31.42 18.26
CA ARG A 770 1.86 -30.07 17.78
C ARG A 770 3.14 -29.31 17.43
N ILE A 771 4.16 -29.35 18.29
CA ILE A 771 5.47 -28.74 18.03
C ILE A 771 6.14 -29.40 16.84
N ASP A 772 6.13 -30.75 16.76
CA ASP A 772 6.69 -31.49 15.62
C ASP A 772 6.00 -31.13 14.30
N ARG A 773 4.66 -31.03 14.30
CA ARG A 773 3.88 -30.51 13.16
C ARG A 773 4.28 -29.08 12.82
N GLY A 774 4.44 -28.22 13.82
CA GLY A 774 4.67 -26.80 13.63
C GLY A 774 6.06 -26.49 13.06
N ILE A 775 7.10 -27.07 13.63
CA ILE A 775 8.48 -26.96 13.12
C ILE A 775 8.56 -27.50 11.69
N ALA A 776 7.95 -28.65 11.41
CA ALA A 776 7.92 -29.21 10.05
C ALA A 776 7.19 -28.31 9.06
N LEU A 777 5.96 -27.87 9.37
CA LEU A 777 5.15 -27.06 8.44
C LEU A 777 5.71 -25.64 8.27
N HIS A 778 6.29 -25.01 9.28
CA HIS A 778 6.93 -23.69 9.15
C HIS A 778 8.07 -23.74 8.12
N LYS A 779 8.98 -24.70 8.25
CA LYS A 779 10.06 -24.97 7.27
C LYS A 779 9.50 -25.24 5.87
N MET A 780 8.52 -26.14 5.75
CA MET A 780 7.92 -26.50 4.45
C MET A 780 7.21 -25.32 3.76
N ILE A 781 6.45 -24.52 4.52
CA ILE A 781 5.71 -23.36 4.01
C ILE A 781 6.68 -22.31 3.47
N ARG A 782 7.76 -22.01 4.20
CA ARG A 782 8.77 -21.02 3.78
C ARG A 782 9.53 -21.50 2.54
N LEU A 783 9.97 -22.76 2.51
CA LEU A 783 10.69 -23.31 1.35
C LEU A 783 9.82 -23.47 0.09
N VAL A 784 8.55 -23.91 0.21
CA VAL A 784 7.67 -24.02 -0.98
C VAL A 784 7.31 -22.63 -1.52
N THR A 785 7.17 -21.64 -0.63
CA THR A 785 6.93 -20.24 -1.02
C THR A 785 8.12 -19.69 -1.79
N MET A 786 9.35 -19.85 -1.28
CA MET A 786 10.57 -19.44 -1.99
C MET A 786 10.75 -20.19 -3.32
N GLY A 787 10.54 -21.51 -3.33
CA GLY A 787 10.75 -22.37 -4.50
C GLY A 787 9.78 -22.15 -5.67
N LEU A 788 8.56 -21.67 -5.43
CA LEU A 788 7.53 -21.46 -6.48
C LEU A 788 7.06 -20.00 -6.65
N GLY A 789 7.04 -19.20 -5.59
CA GLY A 789 6.21 -17.99 -5.48
C GLY A 789 6.72 -16.71 -6.14
N GLY A 790 8.02 -16.60 -6.45
CA GLY A 790 8.62 -15.36 -6.93
C GLY A 790 10.01 -15.50 -7.55
N GLU A 791 10.59 -14.36 -7.93
CA GLU A 791 11.97 -14.13 -8.35
C GLU A 791 12.82 -13.50 -7.22
N GLY A 792 12.16 -13.00 -6.19
CA GLY A 792 12.75 -12.58 -4.91
C GLY A 792 11.99 -13.16 -3.73
N TYR A 793 12.65 -13.28 -2.58
CA TYR A 793 12.08 -13.74 -1.31
C TYR A 793 12.17 -12.63 -0.27
N LEU A 794 11.17 -12.55 0.62
CA LEU A 794 11.15 -11.63 1.76
C LEU A 794 10.80 -12.36 3.06
N ASN A 795 11.43 -11.96 4.15
CA ASN A 795 11.17 -12.43 5.51
C ASN A 795 11.14 -11.25 6.49
N PHE A 796 10.07 -11.11 7.28
CA PHE A 796 10.02 -10.13 8.37
C PHE A 796 10.79 -10.59 9.63
N MET A 797 11.52 -9.67 10.24
CA MET A 797 12.38 -9.87 11.42
C MET A 797 11.76 -10.76 12.53
N GLY A 798 12.39 -11.91 12.77
CA GLY A 798 12.01 -12.92 13.75
C GLY A 798 11.17 -14.07 13.19
N ASN A 799 10.52 -13.91 12.04
CA ASN A 799 9.71 -14.98 11.45
C ASN A 799 10.58 -16.12 10.90
N GLU A 800 11.88 -15.87 10.66
CA GLU A 800 12.84 -16.87 10.21
C GLU A 800 13.05 -18.03 11.20
N PHE A 801 13.09 -17.72 12.50
CA PHE A 801 13.16 -18.72 13.57
C PHE A 801 11.80 -18.99 14.22
N GLY A 802 10.71 -18.50 13.62
CA GLY A 802 9.35 -18.67 14.14
C GLY A 802 9.13 -17.99 15.49
N HIS A 803 9.47 -16.71 15.61
CA HIS A 803 9.28 -15.91 16.82
C HIS A 803 7.85 -16.05 17.38
N PRO A 804 7.69 -16.29 18.71
CA PRO A 804 6.38 -16.47 19.34
C PRO A 804 5.61 -15.15 19.50
N GLU A 805 4.42 -15.21 20.08
CA GLU A 805 3.58 -14.05 20.39
C GLU A 805 3.15 -13.27 19.13
N TRP A 806 3.10 -11.94 19.22
CA TRP A 806 2.76 -10.98 18.15
C TRP A 806 3.46 -9.65 18.46
N ILE A 807 3.34 -8.69 17.55
CA ILE A 807 3.82 -7.30 17.67
C ILE A 807 2.65 -6.43 18.13
N ASP A 808 2.88 -5.63 19.16
CA ASP A 808 1.97 -4.54 19.54
C ASP A 808 2.79 -3.32 19.95
N PHE A 809 2.46 -2.18 19.38
CA PHE A 809 3.17 -0.91 19.60
C PHE A 809 2.58 -0.16 20.79
N PRO A 810 3.37 0.63 21.55
CA PRO A 810 2.88 1.36 22.72
C PRO A 810 1.77 2.35 22.33
N ARG A 811 0.53 2.08 22.78
CA ARG A 811 -0.65 2.85 22.40
C ARG A 811 -1.66 3.04 23.54
N GLY A 812 -2.27 4.22 23.56
CA GLY A 812 -3.46 4.52 24.37
C GLY A 812 -4.73 3.88 23.77
N PRO A 813 -5.89 4.06 24.42
CA PRO A 813 -7.18 3.65 23.87
C PRO A 813 -7.54 4.48 22.64
N GLN A 814 -8.24 3.85 21.68
CA GLN A 814 -8.70 4.48 20.44
C GLN A 814 -10.23 4.42 20.35
N SER A 815 -10.87 5.53 20.00
CA SER A 815 -12.31 5.56 19.71
C SER A 815 -12.55 5.28 18.22
N LEU A 816 -13.30 4.24 17.89
CA LEU A 816 -13.66 3.90 16.52
C LEU A 816 -14.86 4.74 16.03
N PRO A 817 -15.02 4.95 14.70
CA PRO A 817 -16.14 5.73 14.13
C PRO A 817 -17.56 5.20 14.46
N ASN A 818 -17.67 3.95 14.91
CA ASN A 818 -18.92 3.33 15.36
C ASN A 818 -19.24 3.60 16.85
N GLY A 819 -18.41 4.38 17.55
CA GLY A 819 -18.56 4.73 18.97
C GLY A 819 -18.02 3.69 19.96
N SER A 820 -17.45 2.56 19.51
CA SER A 820 -16.76 1.63 20.42
C SER A 820 -15.32 2.07 20.69
N VAL A 821 -14.79 1.72 21.86
CA VAL A 821 -13.41 2.03 22.25
C VAL A 821 -12.57 0.76 22.21
N LEU A 822 -11.52 0.75 21.39
CA LEU A 822 -10.46 -0.25 21.46
C LEU A 822 -9.56 0.08 22.67
N PRO A 823 -9.34 -0.86 23.60
CA PRO A 823 -8.42 -0.64 24.71
C PRO A 823 -6.97 -0.52 24.21
N GLY A 824 -6.25 0.44 24.79
CA GLY A 824 -4.80 0.54 24.65
C GLY A 824 -4.07 -0.56 25.42
N ASN A 825 -2.76 -0.63 25.24
CA ASN A 825 -1.88 -1.57 25.95
C ASN A 825 -1.07 -0.88 27.07
N ASN A 826 -1.60 0.22 27.61
CA ASN A 826 -0.95 1.08 28.62
C ASN A 826 0.43 1.61 28.17
N TYR A 827 0.60 1.86 26.86
CA TYR A 827 1.88 2.24 26.25
C TYR A 827 3.01 1.23 26.49
N SER A 828 2.69 -0.07 26.54
CA SER A 828 3.65 -1.14 26.74
C SER A 828 4.55 -1.35 25.51
N PHE A 829 5.84 -1.53 25.76
CA PHE A 829 6.83 -1.96 24.77
C PHE A 829 7.07 -3.48 24.78
N ASP A 830 6.37 -4.26 25.62
CA ASP A 830 6.63 -5.70 25.76
C ASP A 830 6.42 -6.52 24.47
N LYS A 831 5.60 -6.04 23.53
CA LYS A 831 5.44 -6.64 22.20
C LYS A 831 6.12 -5.84 21.08
N CYS A 832 6.74 -4.70 21.41
CA CYS A 832 7.51 -3.86 20.49
C CYS A 832 9.02 -4.19 20.59
N ARG A 833 9.34 -5.49 20.55
CA ARG A 833 10.70 -6.05 20.70
C ARG A 833 10.88 -7.34 19.89
N ARG A 834 12.12 -7.76 19.62
CA ARG A 834 12.50 -9.04 18.98
C ARG A 834 13.43 -9.86 19.85
N ARG A 835 12.99 -11.06 20.26
CA ARG A 835 13.75 -12.00 21.08
C ARG A 835 14.67 -12.87 20.23
N PHE A 836 15.69 -12.24 19.64
CA PHE A 836 16.74 -12.92 18.86
C PHE A 836 17.48 -13.99 19.69
N ASP A 837 17.57 -13.78 21.01
CA ASP A 837 18.09 -14.74 21.99
C ASP A 837 17.37 -16.10 21.99
N LEU A 838 16.14 -16.20 21.47
CA LEU A 838 15.46 -17.49 21.30
C LEU A 838 16.06 -18.30 20.14
N GLY A 839 16.39 -17.65 19.01
CA GLY A 839 16.97 -18.31 17.83
C GLY A 839 18.47 -18.63 17.98
N ASP A 840 19.18 -17.88 18.84
CA ASP A 840 20.59 -18.13 19.15
C ASP A 840 20.80 -19.11 20.33
N ALA A 841 19.74 -19.48 21.05
CA ALA A 841 19.79 -20.48 22.10
C ALA A 841 19.77 -21.90 21.51
N ASP A 842 20.95 -22.53 21.40
CA ASP A 842 21.16 -23.90 20.93
C ASP A 842 20.31 -24.96 21.67
N TYR A 843 19.98 -24.72 22.94
CA TYR A 843 19.10 -25.54 23.77
C TYR A 843 17.60 -25.38 23.48
N LEU A 844 17.20 -24.54 22.52
CA LEU A 844 15.82 -24.31 22.10
C LEU A 844 15.57 -24.68 20.62
N ARG A 845 14.35 -25.14 20.32
CA ARG A 845 13.90 -25.57 18.99
C ARG A 845 13.75 -24.42 17.97
N TYR A 846 13.75 -23.17 18.43
CA TYR A 846 13.82 -21.99 17.55
C TYR A 846 15.13 -21.98 16.74
N HIS A 847 16.24 -22.43 17.34
CA HIS A 847 17.55 -22.53 16.69
C HIS A 847 17.49 -23.40 15.41
N GLY A 848 16.86 -24.58 15.47
CA GLY A 848 16.72 -25.45 14.29
C GLY A 848 15.87 -24.84 13.16
N MET A 849 14.94 -23.93 13.46
CA MET A 849 14.24 -23.16 12.42
C MET A 849 15.13 -22.05 11.84
N GLN A 850 15.96 -21.40 12.67
CA GLN A 850 16.95 -20.41 12.25
C GLN A 850 18.01 -21.01 11.30
N GLU A 851 18.57 -22.17 11.66
CA GLU A 851 19.57 -22.86 10.84
C GLU A 851 18.96 -23.39 9.53
N PHE A 852 17.67 -23.78 9.52
CA PHE A 852 16.98 -24.13 8.28
C PHE A 852 16.77 -22.91 7.36
N ASP A 853 16.46 -21.74 7.91
CA ASP A 853 16.40 -20.51 7.11
C ASP A 853 17.75 -20.18 6.48
N GLN A 854 18.83 -20.24 7.28
CA GLN A 854 20.18 -20.02 6.79
C GLN A 854 20.57 -21.02 5.67
N ALA A 855 20.20 -22.30 5.83
CA ALA A 855 20.40 -23.31 4.78
C ALA A 855 19.56 -23.03 3.52
N MET A 856 18.34 -22.52 3.67
CA MET A 856 17.44 -22.14 2.58
C MET A 856 17.96 -20.92 1.79
N GLN A 857 18.45 -19.87 2.46
CA GLN A 857 19.02 -18.71 1.76
C GLN A 857 20.32 -19.07 1.01
N HIS A 858 21.20 -19.87 1.62
CA HIS A 858 22.43 -20.35 0.96
C HIS A 858 22.16 -21.33 -0.18
N LEU A 859 21.06 -22.10 -0.15
CA LEU A 859 20.64 -22.94 -1.28
C LEU A 859 20.35 -22.08 -2.52
N GLU A 860 19.62 -20.98 -2.36
CA GLU A 860 19.38 -20.01 -3.44
C GLU A 860 20.67 -19.30 -3.88
N GLU A 861 21.53 -18.91 -2.95
CA GLU A 861 22.83 -18.30 -3.30
C GLU A 861 23.72 -19.23 -4.14
N LYS A 862 23.68 -20.53 -3.88
CA LYS A 862 24.45 -21.54 -4.62
C LYS A 862 23.84 -21.91 -5.97
N TYR A 863 22.51 -21.94 -6.11
CA TYR A 863 21.83 -22.50 -7.29
C TYR A 863 21.00 -21.50 -8.11
N GLY A 864 20.72 -20.29 -7.62
CA GLY A 864 20.02 -19.22 -8.34
C GLY A 864 18.64 -19.62 -8.88
N PHE A 865 17.91 -20.46 -8.15
CA PHE A 865 16.70 -21.10 -8.65
C PHE A 865 15.53 -20.10 -8.78
N MET A 866 15.42 -19.09 -7.92
CA MET A 866 14.32 -18.12 -8.01
C MET A 866 14.29 -17.36 -9.35
N THR A 867 15.45 -17.09 -9.95
CA THR A 867 15.55 -16.42 -11.26
C THR A 867 15.73 -17.36 -12.45
N SER A 868 15.58 -18.68 -12.26
CA SER A 868 15.68 -19.63 -13.38
C SER A 868 14.44 -19.59 -14.28
N GLU A 869 14.67 -19.53 -15.60
CA GLU A 869 13.63 -19.71 -16.63
C GLU A 869 12.96 -21.10 -16.56
N HIS A 870 13.67 -22.12 -16.03
CA HIS A 870 13.09 -23.46 -15.88
C HIS A 870 12.31 -23.57 -14.57
N GLN A 871 10.98 -23.49 -14.68
CA GLN A 871 10.04 -23.86 -13.63
C GLN A 871 9.06 -24.92 -14.18
N TYR A 872 8.98 -26.10 -13.55
CA TYR A 872 8.07 -27.17 -13.99
C TYR A 872 7.48 -27.95 -12.82
N ILE A 873 6.16 -27.87 -12.61
CA ILE A 873 5.45 -28.63 -11.58
C ILE A 873 5.00 -29.97 -12.16
N SER A 874 5.71 -31.04 -11.83
CA SER A 874 5.41 -32.39 -12.28
C SER A 874 4.27 -33.03 -11.47
N ARG A 875 4.21 -32.80 -10.15
CA ARG A 875 3.17 -33.38 -9.28
C ARG A 875 2.53 -32.38 -8.34
N LYS A 876 1.21 -32.53 -8.17
CA LYS A 876 0.36 -31.88 -7.16
C LYS A 876 -0.77 -32.85 -6.80
N HIS A 877 -0.42 -33.88 -6.03
CA HIS A 877 -1.25 -35.07 -5.83
C HIS A 877 -2.08 -34.97 -4.55
N GLU A 878 -3.41 -34.93 -4.69
CA GLU A 878 -4.32 -34.56 -3.60
C GLU A 878 -4.54 -35.64 -2.54
N GLU A 879 -4.45 -36.92 -2.92
CA GLU A 879 -4.59 -38.03 -1.97
C GLU A 879 -3.31 -38.15 -1.14
N ASP A 880 -2.16 -38.35 -1.80
CA ASP A 880 -0.84 -38.39 -1.16
C ASP A 880 -0.41 -37.10 -0.47
N LYS A 881 -1.05 -35.96 -0.75
CA LYS A 881 -0.60 -34.61 -0.33
C LYS A 881 0.85 -34.32 -0.73
N VAL A 882 1.25 -34.73 -1.95
CA VAL A 882 2.62 -34.58 -2.46
C VAL A 882 2.69 -33.51 -3.56
N ILE A 883 3.63 -32.58 -3.43
CA ILE A 883 4.00 -31.59 -4.45
C ILE A 883 5.43 -31.89 -4.91
N ILE A 884 5.64 -31.96 -6.24
CA ILE A 884 6.96 -32.10 -6.86
C ILE A 884 7.10 -31.05 -7.96
N PHE A 885 8.22 -30.35 -7.98
CA PHE A 885 8.57 -29.43 -9.06
C PHE A 885 10.08 -29.35 -9.28
N GLU A 886 10.45 -28.91 -10.47
CA GLU A 886 11.80 -28.47 -10.81
C GLU A 886 11.84 -26.93 -10.84
N ARG A 887 12.91 -26.36 -10.31
CA ARG A 887 13.23 -24.93 -10.40
C ARG A 887 14.74 -24.81 -10.61
N GLY A 888 15.15 -24.38 -11.80
CA GLY A 888 16.53 -24.59 -12.27
C GLY A 888 16.91 -26.07 -12.31
N ASP A 889 18.13 -26.40 -11.89
CA ASP A 889 18.64 -27.79 -11.85
C ASP A 889 18.31 -28.55 -10.56
N LEU A 890 17.43 -27.97 -9.72
CA LEU A 890 16.96 -28.57 -8.47
C LEU A 890 15.58 -29.23 -8.65
N VAL A 891 15.44 -30.44 -8.12
CA VAL A 891 14.19 -31.17 -7.99
C VAL A 891 13.72 -31.07 -6.53
N PHE A 892 12.58 -30.44 -6.31
CA PHE A 892 11.98 -30.26 -4.99
C PHE A 892 10.86 -31.29 -4.77
N VAL A 893 10.85 -31.93 -3.61
CA VAL A 893 9.85 -32.93 -3.22
C VAL A 893 9.28 -32.60 -1.84
N PHE A 894 7.98 -32.31 -1.77
CA PHE A 894 7.26 -32.00 -0.54
C PHE A 894 6.18 -33.06 -0.27
N ASN A 895 6.18 -33.64 0.93
CA ASN A 895 5.10 -34.50 1.44
C ASN A 895 4.37 -33.76 2.58
N PHE A 896 3.23 -33.13 2.27
CA PHE A 896 2.35 -32.46 3.22
C PHE A 896 1.40 -33.42 3.95
N HIS A 897 1.47 -34.74 3.73
CA HIS A 897 0.58 -35.68 4.41
C HIS A 897 0.83 -35.68 5.92
N TRP A 898 -0.26 -35.55 6.67
CA TRP A 898 -0.26 -35.45 8.14
C TRP A 898 0.13 -36.73 8.90
N SER A 899 0.44 -37.83 8.19
CA SER A 899 0.72 -39.15 8.76
C SER A 899 1.54 -40.07 7.84
N ASN A 900 1.25 -40.06 6.53
CA ASN A 900 1.77 -41.09 5.63
C ASN A 900 3.19 -40.77 5.14
N SER A 901 4.03 -41.79 5.12
CA SER A 901 5.41 -41.75 4.62
C SER A 901 5.51 -42.76 3.48
N TYR A 902 6.12 -42.37 2.35
CA TYR A 902 6.11 -43.18 1.14
C TYR A 902 7.50 -43.70 0.80
N PHE A 903 7.59 -45.02 0.57
CA PHE A 903 8.80 -45.71 0.12
C PHE A 903 8.78 -45.84 -1.41
N ASP A 904 9.96 -45.82 -2.02
CA ASP A 904 10.18 -45.91 -3.47
C ASP A 904 9.38 -44.91 -4.32
N TYR A 905 8.95 -43.78 -3.75
CA TYR A 905 8.08 -42.80 -4.40
C TYR A 905 8.75 -42.25 -5.66
N ARG A 906 8.05 -42.32 -6.79
CA ARG A 906 8.63 -42.05 -8.11
C ARG A 906 8.58 -40.55 -8.43
N VAL A 907 9.75 -39.99 -8.73
CA VAL A 907 9.98 -38.56 -9.00
C VAL A 907 10.46 -38.40 -10.43
N GLY A 908 9.71 -37.68 -11.26
CA GLY A 908 10.11 -37.35 -12.63
C GLY A 908 11.04 -36.13 -12.69
N CYS A 909 12.04 -36.16 -13.57
CA CYS A 909 13.05 -35.10 -13.76
C CYS A 909 13.49 -34.95 -15.22
N LEU A 910 14.01 -33.77 -15.58
CA LEU A 910 14.45 -33.42 -16.93
C LEU A 910 15.78 -34.06 -17.34
N LYS A 911 16.79 -33.96 -16.46
CA LYS A 911 18.17 -34.36 -16.75
C LYS A 911 18.41 -35.78 -16.22
N PRO A 912 18.83 -36.74 -17.05
CA PRO A 912 19.28 -38.03 -16.57
C PRO A 912 20.65 -37.91 -15.90
N GLY A 913 20.94 -38.77 -14.93
CA GLY A 913 22.21 -38.85 -14.23
C GLY A 913 22.07 -39.32 -12.80
N LYS A 914 22.88 -38.73 -11.92
CA LYS A 914 22.87 -38.98 -10.47
C LYS A 914 22.44 -37.72 -9.73
N TYR A 915 21.50 -37.88 -8.81
CA TYR A 915 21.04 -36.84 -7.89
C TYR A 915 21.54 -37.11 -6.46
N LYS A 916 21.73 -36.04 -5.68
CA LYS A 916 21.97 -36.09 -4.23
C LYS A 916 21.11 -35.06 -3.50
N ILE A 917 20.82 -35.31 -2.23
CA ILE A 917 20.19 -34.36 -1.32
C ILE A 917 21.11 -33.13 -1.19
N VAL A 918 20.52 -31.93 -1.26
CA VAL A 918 21.21 -30.64 -1.02
C VAL A 918 20.51 -29.76 0.01
N LEU A 919 19.26 -30.07 0.36
CA LEU A 919 18.57 -29.58 1.55
C LEU A 919 17.54 -30.63 1.97
N ASP A 920 17.54 -31.01 3.24
CA ASP A 920 16.57 -31.93 3.83
C ASP A 920 15.99 -31.31 5.11
N SER A 921 14.69 -31.01 5.09
CA SER A 921 14.01 -30.45 6.27
C SER A 921 13.87 -31.45 7.44
N ASP A 922 14.11 -32.75 7.22
CA ASP A 922 14.08 -33.76 8.27
C ASP A 922 15.40 -33.90 9.05
N ASP A 923 16.45 -33.15 8.71
CA ASP A 923 17.70 -33.15 9.49
C ASP A 923 17.44 -32.81 10.97
N GLY A 924 18.11 -33.52 11.87
CA GLY A 924 18.05 -33.29 13.32
C GLY A 924 18.54 -31.90 13.73
N LEU A 925 19.49 -31.30 12.99
CA LEU A 925 19.91 -29.90 13.15
C LEU A 925 18.71 -28.96 13.02
N PHE A 926 17.85 -29.22 12.04
CA PHE A 926 16.64 -28.41 11.81
C PHE A 926 15.46 -28.83 12.69
N GLY A 927 15.67 -29.71 13.68
CA GLY A 927 14.60 -30.26 14.52
C GLY A 927 13.69 -31.27 13.81
N GLY A 928 14.19 -31.95 12.78
CA GLY A 928 13.55 -33.13 12.17
C GLY A 928 13.96 -34.45 12.83
N PHE A 929 13.64 -35.58 12.20
CA PHE A 929 13.83 -36.92 12.75
C PHE A 929 15.02 -37.71 12.15
N SER A 930 15.80 -37.11 11.24
CA SER A 930 16.97 -37.71 10.57
C SER A 930 16.67 -39.05 9.89
N ARG A 931 15.56 -39.13 9.14
CA ARG A 931 15.07 -40.39 8.53
C ARG A 931 15.62 -40.64 7.11
N LEU A 932 16.38 -39.71 6.54
CA LEU A 932 17.05 -39.85 5.24
C LEU A 932 18.56 -40.02 5.42
N ASP A 933 19.18 -40.71 4.46
CA ASP A 933 20.63 -40.87 4.37
C ASP A 933 21.17 -39.88 3.33
N HIS A 934 22.04 -38.96 3.75
CA HIS A 934 22.57 -37.91 2.88
C HIS A 934 23.75 -38.38 2.00
N ASP A 935 24.36 -39.53 2.31
CA ASP A 935 25.37 -40.15 1.42
C ASP A 935 24.71 -40.88 0.23
N ALA A 936 23.40 -41.13 0.29
CA ALA A 936 22.64 -41.87 -0.73
C ALA A 936 22.71 -41.22 -2.12
N GLU A 937 22.91 -42.06 -3.14
CA GLU A 937 23.00 -41.66 -4.55
C GLU A 937 21.74 -42.06 -5.32
N TYR A 938 21.02 -41.06 -5.86
CA TYR A 938 19.72 -41.24 -6.50
C TYR A 938 19.85 -41.28 -8.02
N PHE A 939 19.93 -42.49 -8.58
CA PHE A 939 20.12 -42.69 -10.02
C PHE A 939 18.81 -42.61 -10.81
N THR A 940 18.79 -41.85 -11.91
CA THR A 940 17.65 -41.82 -12.83
C THR A 940 17.57 -43.07 -13.69
N ALA A 941 16.38 -43.60 -13.90
CA ALA A 941 16.08 -44.56 -14.95
C ALA A 941 15.49 -43.86 -16.19
N ASP A 942 15.69 -44.43 -17.37
CA ASP A 942 14.97 -44.10 -18.61
C ASP A 942 13.52 -44.65 -18.53
N TRP A 943 12.76 -44.03 -17.63
CA TRP A 943 11.37 -44.34 -17.32
C TRP A 943 10.61 -43.01 -17.21
N PRO A 944 9.86 -42.61 -18.24
CA PRO A 944 9.06 -41.40 -18.20
C PRO A 944 8.01 -41.42 -17.09
N HIS A 945 7.94 -40.33 -16.32
CA HIS A 945 6.98 -40.15 -15.23
C HIS A 945 6.54 -38.69 -15.16
N ASP A 946 5.26 -38.42 -14.91
CA ASP A 946 4.70 -37.06 -14.76
C ASP A 946 5.15 -36.07 -15.87
N ASN A 947 5.08 -36.53 -17.13
CA ASN A 947 5.53 -35.80 -18.33
C ASN A 947 7.01 -35.38 -18.35
N ARG A 948 7.86 -36.05 -17.56
CA ARG A 948 9.33 -35.91 -17.56
C ARG A 948 9.96 -37.12 -18.26
N PRO A 949 11.10 -36.96 -18.95
CA PRO A 949 11.72 -38.04 -19.73
C PRO A 949 12.30 -39.17 -18.87
N CYS A 950 12.85 -38.85 -17.69
CA CYS A 950 13.48 -39.81 -16.80
C CYS A 950 12.96 -39.66 -15.36
N SER A 951 13.25 -40.62 -14.49
CA SER A 951 12.77 -40.61 -13.11
C SER A 951 13.63 -41.43 -12.14
N PHE A 952 13.67 -41.00 -10.88
CA PHE A 952 14.28 -41.73 -9.77
C PHE A 952 13.24 -42.06 -8.68
N SER A 953 13.59 -42.93 -7.73
CA SER A 953 12.75 -43.25 -6.57
C SER A 953 13.37 -42.65 -5.29
N VAL A 954 12.53 -42.15 -4.40
CA VAL A 954 12.92 -41.55 -3.12
C VAL A 954 12.11 -42.14 -1.95
N TYR A 955 12.61 -41.93 -0.73
CA TYR A 955 11.81 -42.07 0.48
C TYR A 955 11.31 -40.67 0.88
N THR A 956 10.00 -40.50 1.09
CA THR A 956 9.38 -39.24 1.49
C THR A 956 8.62 -39.40 2.81
N PRO A 957 9.25 -39.08 3.95
CA PRO A 957 8.57 -39.13 5.24
C PRO A 957 7.39 -38.15 5.32
N SER A 958 6.48 -38.40 6.28
CA SER A 958 5.38 -37.48 6.58
C SER A 958 5.91 -36.13 7.07
N ARG A 959 5.34 -35.04 6.53
CA ARG A 959 5.70 -33.63 6.77
C ARG A 959 7.19 -33.35 6.55
N THR A 960 7.68 -33.57 5.34
CA THR A 960 9.05 -33.21 4.93
C THR A 960 9.08 -32.54 3.56
N ALA A 961 9.97 -31.56 3.41
CA ALA A 961 10.52 -31.10 2.14
C ALA A 961 11.98 -31.60 1.98
N VAL A 962 12.32 -32.08 0.78
CA VAL A 962 13.68 -32.47 0.41
C VAL A 962 13.98 -31.94 -0.98
N VAL A 963 15.18 -31.38 -1.17
CA VAL A 963 15.66 -30.81 -2.44
C VAL A 963 16.86 -31.61 -2.92
N TYR A 964 16.81 -32.01 -4.18
CA TYR A 964 17.82 -32.83 -4.85
C TYR A 964 18.48 -32.04 -5.98
N ALA A 965 19.80 -32.05 -6.06
CA ALA A 965 20.56 -31.51 -7.18
C ALA A 965 21.19 -32.63 -8.01
N LEU A 966 21.31 -32.42 -9.32
CA LEU A 966 22.13 -33.25 -10.18
C LEU A 966 23.61 -33.08 -9.79
N THR A 967 24.37 -34.16 -9.67
CA THR A 967 25.82 -34.10 -9.50
C THR A 967 26.52 -34.03 -10.85
N GLU A 968 27.49 -33.13 -10.98
CA GLU A 968 28.54 -33.26 -12.00
C GLU A 968 29.48 -34.42 -11.61
N ASP A 969 30.00 -35.15 -12.61
CA ASP A 969 30.82 -36.37 -12.46
C ASP A 969 32.33 -36.08 -12.31
#